data_AF-A0A939VJX1-F1
#
_entry.id   AF-A0A939VJX1-F1
#
_cell.length_a   1.000
_cell.length_b   1.000
_cell.length_c   1.000
_cell.angle_alpha   90.00
_cell.angle_beta   90.00
_cell.angle_gamma   90.00
#
_symmetry.space_group_name_H-M   'P 1'
#
loop_
_entity.id
_entity.type
_entity.pdbx_description
1 polymer ?
#
loop_
_entity_poly.entity_id
_entity_poly.type
_entity_poly.pdbx_seq_one_letter_code
_entity_poly.pdbx_strand_id
1 'polypeptide(L)'
;MRKIFLILLVTILSVNIMWAQSGNEQKANTSRTDEIIGNSTLSCCQVGSYEISNAIWYNSIPNNATIEWEVSENLRIVSDRNAPQVDVCAVGPGTGYVTVNFYVEEYTFAVYTTTKNVSITSNYSSYYSNYSYSSTTPLTLPANSVIAGTFTIESGAKVNITSTVYCYEDAKFVIQPGGKLVINNGTITNLCSNKMWDGIYVIGNKTLPQTPTTNQGYLEIKNHSLIENARGAIHNWDGSDDNTTGGIVIASNSSFINNESAALFEPYDNIDNGVQSDEKSQFSSCTFMIDDQNMIASDNIVFATINGIKGIYFKTCEFRDDRTSIPNAFTKGILSYNSDIKVRGRCDNSIPVLYNECDCPIFNGTTFSRLGRGIYAQGGTLTVNKVIFDKCHRSIDARTVNLTVTQSKFNLTSCDIFEGNTDVIGIYFASCWTFVMEENDFFSNYTLDGHGERVIGVMCWSSSNNTNTIYRNKFRSLDSGIVLYQDNGGLQIQCNEFSALWNGDDISACGTIPAQGSPSKSAGNKFSPERLNIYNGTANQITYYLSGANTSGNPYFPAHLYSAGGGTIVRIPGATANPCTSTICTPPTPNPFPGVIKGKSTTINDDISLYNELQQAYEPRLAEYKAAGYDFLLKNFNKEDDDIVVKAERMQDTLATISLTMSEIAKRNINAIYQDTLVFDREALNGWYNRINTIGAKYSLVNSYFETGEYDLARQELASIPQRFALDENESAEYDNFCQFNSLRESVFKSGRNYKQLTEEEIAELQEIAEQNAGISSTSASSILCFFYGICHDEEPEIDYDMDNTPNAPAALEEETIDAKSIAIYVYPNPAENELNVLFNDMPDGKNTIELLDVTGRLMLSQEITSTNARIDISSLTQGVYMYRIVNGENVIVRDRIVKE
;
A
#
# COMPACT_ATOMS: atom_id res chain seq x y z
N MET A 1 -24.71 35.90 59.49
CA MET A 1 -24.51 34.77 60.42
C MET A 1 -24.17 33.47 59.67
N ARG A 2 -23.11 33.49 58.85
CA ARG A 2 -22.45 32.32 58.22
C ARG A 2 -21.11 32.77 57.59
N LYS A 3 -20.31 33.48 58.41
CA LYS A 3 -18.90 33.84 58.16
C LYS A 3 -18.03 33.55 59.41
N ILE A 4 -18.53 32.68 60.31
CA ILE A 4 -17.91 32.33 61.61
C ILE A 4 -17.96 30.81 61.81
N PHE A 5 -17.58 30.01 60.81
CA PHE A 5 -17.41 28.56 61.01
C PHE A 5 -16.22 27.92 60.28
N LEU A 6 -15.39 28.72 59.60
CA LEU A 6 -14.15 28.22 58.97
C LEU A 6 -12.86 28.81 59.58
N ILE A 7 -12.98 29.58 60.68
CA ILE A 7 -11.84 30.16 61.43
C ILE A 7 -11.62 29.42 62.78
N LEU A 8 -12.47 28.44 63.13
CA LEU A 8 -12.40 27.74 64.42
C LEU A 8 -11.79 26.32 64.38
N LEU A 9 -11.24 25.87 63.24
CA LEU A 9 -10.49 24.60 63.16
C LEU A 9 -8.96 24.81 63.05
N VAL A 10 -8.50 26.06 62.95
CA VAL A 10 -7.07 26.42 62.87
C VAL A 10 -6.50 26.83 64.24
N THR A 11 -7.26 26.67 65.33
CA THR A 11 -6.86 27.11 66.68
C THR A 11 -6.87 26.00 67.76
N ILE A 12 -6.92 24.72 67.37
CA ILE A 12 -6.83 23.58 68.32
C ILE A 12 -5.61 22.65 68.06
N LEU A 13 -4.73 22.97 67.10
CA LEU A 13 -3.47 22.23 66.90
C LEU A 13 -2.19 23.03 67.20
N SER A 14 -2.32 24.25 67.72
CA SER A 14 -1.19 25.14 68.03
C SER A 14 -0.95 25.39 69.53
N VAL A 15 -1.47 24.53 70.42
CA VAL A 15 -1.31 24.68 71.90
C VAL A 15 -0.78 23.41 72.60
N ASN A 16 -0.21 22.44 71.87
CA ASN A 16 0.56 21.33 72.47
C ASN A 16 2.06 21.37 72.12
N ILE A 17 2.60 22.58 71.89
CA ILE A 17 4.04 22.82 71.72
C ILE A 17 4.46 23.89 72.73
N MET A 18 4.45 23.55 74.01
CA MET A 18 5.19 24.20 75.08
C MET A 18 5.10 23.26 76.28
N TRP A 19 6.22 23.01 76.95
CA TRP A 19 6.45 21.96 77.97
C TRP A 19 7.01 20.61 77.45
N ALA A 20 8.18 20.68 76.81
CA ALA A 20 9.20 19.63 76.94
C ALA A 20 10.60 20.22 76.64
N GLN A 21 11.04 21.17 77.48
CA GLN A 21 12.46 21.46 77.65
C GLN A 21 12.83 21.21 79.10
N SER A 22 13.40 20.03 79.38
CA SER A 22 14.40 19.82 80.43
C SER A 22 14.92 18.39 80.37
N GLY A 23 16.15 18.20 79.87
CA GLY A 23 16.80 16.89 79.84
C GLY A 23 18.03 16.85 78.94
N ASN A 24 19.13 17.40 79.45
CA ASN A 24 20.51 17.41 78.95
C ASN A 24 20.88 16.51 77.75
N GLU A 25 21.35 17.21 76.70
CA GLU A 25 22.62 17.00 75.99
C GLU A 25 23.25 15.59 76.03
N GLN A 26 23.35 14.94 74.87
CA GLN A 26 24.62 14.78 74.17
C GLN A 26 24.42 14.48 72.67
N LYS A 27 25.13 15.25 71.85
CA LYS A 27 25.37 15.17 70.40
C LYS A 27 25.11 13.81 69.73
N ALA A 28 24.33 13.85 68.65
CA ALA A 28 24.74 13.28 67.36
C ALA A 28 24.16 14.09 66.18
N ASN A 29 24.23 15.42 66.25
CA ASN A 29 24.36 16.19 65.00
C ASN A 29 25.84 16.12 64.61
N THR A 30 26.26 14.98 64.07
CA THR A 30 27.47 14.94 63.28
C THR A 30 27.01 15.02 61.83
N SER A 31 27.29 16.14 61.17
CA SER A 31 27.53 16.09 59.73
C SER A 31 28.72 15.16 59.51
N ARG A 32 28.47 13.86 59.37
CA ARG A 32 29.45 12.91 58.85
C ARG A 32 29.28 12.92 57.35
N THR A 33 30.01 13.83 56.71
CA THR A 33 30.37 13.65 55.30
C THR A 33 31.06 12.31 55.19
N ASP A 34 30.45 11.34 54.47
CA ASP A 34 31.00 10.06 53.97
C ASP A 34 30.06 8.83 54.15
N GLU A 35 28.76 9.00 54.38
CA GLU A 35 27.85 7.83 54.53
C GLU A 35 27.35 7.20 53.23
N ILE A 36 27.31 7.94 52.13
CA ILE A 36 27.08 7.39 50.79
C ILE A 36 28.43 7.39 50.06
N ILE A 37 28.98 6.21 49.77
CA ILE A 37 30.13 6.02 48.88
C ILE A 37 29.62 6.14 47.44
N GLY A 38 30.35 6.87 46.59
CA GLY A 38 29.97 7.08 45.19
C GLY A 38 30.59 8.35 44.62
N ASN A 39 30.30 8.65 43.36
CA ASN A 39 30.85 9.80 42.65
C ASN A 39 30.40 11.14 43.25
N SER A 40 31.33 12.05 43.51
CA SER A 40 31.03 13.45 43.89
C SER A 40 30.85 14.36 42.67
N THR A 41 31.34 13.92 41.50
CA THR A 41 31.22 14.63 40.23
C THR A 41 30.84 13.65 39.14
N LEU A 42 29.89 14.04 38.30
CA LEU A 42 29.51 13.32 37.09
C LEU A 42 29.60 14.26 35.88
N SER A 43 30.03 13.76 34.73
CA SER A 43 29.77 14.44 33.45
C SER A 43 28.36 14.12 32.96
N CYS A 44 27.83 14.93 32.03
CA CYS A 44 26.58 14.61 31.35
C CYS A 44 26.61 13.16 30.81
N CYS A 45 25.50 12.42 30.96
CA CYS A 45 25.35 11.01 30.56
C CYS A 45 26.18 9.98 31.36
N GLN A 46 27.00 10.41 32.33
CA GLN A 46 27.77 9.49 33.16
C GLN A 46 26.85 8.80 34.18
N VAL A 47 26.99 7.48 34.29
CA VAL A 47 26.41 6.70 35.39
C VAL A 47 27.41 6.66 36.54
N GLY A 48 26.96 7.03 37.74
CA GLY A 48 27.67 6.84 39.00
C GLY A 48 26.96 5.82 39.86
N SER A 49 27.72 4.97 40.54
CA SER A 49 27.21 4.00 41.51
C SER A 49 27.33 4.58 42.92
N TYR A 50 26.26 4.40 43.70
CA TYR A 50 26.14 4.92 45.05
C TYR A 50 25.71 3.78 45.99
N GLU A 51 26.49 3.56 47.03
CA GLU A 51 26.20 2.58 48.08
C GLU A 51 26.40 3.24 49.44
N ILE A 52 25.78 2.69 50.48
CA ILE A 52 25.97 3.22 51.83
C ILE A 52 27.31 2.67 52.40
N SER A 53 28.09 3.45 53.16
CA SER A 53 29.49 3.13 53.53
C SER A 53 29.57 2.12 54.69
N ASN A 54 30.11 0.90 54.49
CA ASN A 54 30.11 -0.22 55.47
C ASN A 54 30.69 0.08 56.89
N ALA A 55 31.32 1.24 57.10
CA ALA A 55 32.10 1.54 58.30
C ALA A 55 31.29 1.81 59.60
N ILE A 56 29.94 1.90 59.55
CA ILE A 56 29.09 2.15 60.74
C ILE A 56 27.74 1.39 60.69
N TRP A 57 27.63 0.32 59.91
CA TRP A 57 26.33 -0.18 59.42
C TRP A 57 25.42 -0.94 60.37
N TYR A 58 25.96 -1.63 61.38
CA TYR A 58 25.16 -2.72 61.99
C TYR A 58 24.33 -2.36 63.22
N ASN A 59 24.44 -1.15 63.78
CA ASN A 59 23.89 -0.86 65.13
C ASN A 59 22.81 0.23 65.21
N SER A 60 22.48 0.92 64.12
CA SER A 60 21.65 2.15 64.16
C SER A 60 20.33 2.07 63.39
N ILE A 61 20.16 1.08 62.52
CA ILE A 61 18.99 0.90 61.67
C ILE A 61 18.22 -0.34 62.16
N PRO A 62 16.89 -0.26 62.36
CA PRO A 62 16.11 -1.42 62.76
C PRO A 62 16.23 -2.58 61.75
N ASN A 63 16.32 -3.83 62.24
CA ASN A 63 16.49 -5.01 61.39
C ASN A 63 15.35 -5.23 60.36
N ASN A 64 14.22 -4.56 60.52
CA ASN A 64 13.05 -4.59 59.63
C ASN A 64 12.94 -3.32 58.75
N ALA A 65 14.01 -2.54 58.61
CA ALA A 65 13.97 -1.34 57.78
C ALA A 65 14.10 -1.65 56.27
N THR A 66 13.30 -1.00 55.43
CA THR A 66 13.41 -1.02 53.97
C THR A 66 14.13 0.22 53.47
N ILE A 67 14.82 0.10 52.33
CA ILE A 67 15.61 1.17 51.70
C ILE A 67 14.84 1.72 50.51
N GLU A 68 14.91 3.04 50.30
CA GLU A 68 14.45 3.69 49.08
C GLU A 68 15.39 4.84 48.70
N TRP A 69 15.91 4.81 47.47
CA TRP A 69 16.75 5.89 46.92
C TRP A 69 15.91 6.98 46.25
N GLU A 70 16.37 8.22 46.33
CA GLU A 70 15.79 9.40 45.68
C GLU A 70 16.89 10.29 45.11
N VAL A 71 16.59 11.03 44.05
CA VAL A 71 17.56 11.91 43.38
C VAL A 71 16.91 13.22 42.96
N SER A 72 17.73 14.26 42.76
CA SER A 72 17.29 15.54 42.18
C SER A 72 16.89 15.43 40.70
N GLU A 73 16.15 16.42 40.18
CA GLU A 73 15.63 16.44 38.80
C GLU A 73 16.69 16.34 37.69
N ASN A 74 17.94 16.73 37.98
CA ASN A 74 19.08 16.62 37.05
C ASN A 74 19.83 15.28 37.13
N LEU A 75 19.31 14.34 37.93
CA LEU A 75 19.78 12.96 38.08
C LEU A 75 18.62 11.98 37.85
N ARG A 76 18.91 10.76 37.42
CA ARG A 76 17.91 9.71 37.21
C ARG A 76 18.43 8.38 37.73
N ILE A 77 17.66 7.69 38.58
CA ILE A 77 17.97 6.34 39.03
C ILE A 77 17.79 5.37 37.85
N VAL A 78 18.79 4.52 37.58
CA VAL A 78 18.82 3.56 36.46
C VAL A 78 18.97 2.10 36.91
N SER A 79 18.76 1.85 38.20
CA SER A 79 18.81 0.52 38.84
C SER A 79 17.68 0.37 39.85
N ASP A 80 17.61 -0.76 40.57
CA ASP A 80 16.59 -0.96 41.60
C ASP A 80 16.70 0.07 42.72
N ARG A 81 15.66 0.90 42.86
CA ARG A 81 15.56 1.96 43.85
C ARG A 81 15.52 1.44 45.29
N ASN A 82 15.22 0.16 45.50
CA ASN A 82 15.13 -0.44 46.83
C ASN A 82 16.35 -1.31 47.19
N ALA A 83 17.37 -1.34 46.33
CA ALA A 83 18.57 -2.11 46.56
C ALA A 83 19.57 -1.39 47.49
N PRO A 84 20.50 -2.13 48.14
CA PRO A 84 21.56 -1.53 48.98
C PRO A 84 22.52 -0.60 48.24
N GLN A 85 22.58 -0.73 46.91
CA GLN A 85 23.34 0.12 46.00
C GLN A 85 22.39 0.61 44.90
N VAL A 86 22.58 1.86 44.46
CA VAL A 86 21.87 2.45 43.34
C VAL A 86 22.84 3.04 42.31
N ASP A 87 22.58 2.79 41.05
CA ASP A 87 23.17 3.48 39.92
C ASP A 87 22.32 4.68 39.50
N VAL A 88 22.96 5.82 39.33
CA VAL A 88 22.33 7.11 38.99
C VAL A 88 23.03 7.71 37.78
N CYS A 89 22.24 8.17 36.80
CA CYS A 89 22.71 8.81 35.58
C CYS A 89 22.48 10.33 35.63
N ALA A 90 23.45 11.12 35.14
CA ALA A 90 23.34 12.57 34.99
C ALA A 90 22.49 12.98 33.77
N VAL A 91 21.30 13.58 34.03
CA VAL A 91 20.33 14.05 33.02
C VAL A 91 20.23 15.58 32.90
N GLY A 92 21.06 16.31 33.65
CA GLY A 92 21.23 17.76 33.49
C GLY A 92 22.44 18.29 34.25
N PRO A 93 23.03 19.44 33.85
CA PRO A 93 24.14 20.04 34.58
C PRO A 93 23.70 20.67 35.90
N GLY A 94 24.67 21.09 36.71
CA GLY A 94 24.44 21.81 37.96
C GLY A 94 24.65 20.96 39.20
N THR A 95 24.08 21.39 40.33
CA THR A 95 24.19 20.65 41.59
C THR A 95 23.00 19.72 41.73
N GLY A 96 23.27 18.43 41.85
CA GLY A 96 22.28 17.41 42.17
C GLY A 96 22.52 16.77 43.53
N TYR A 97 21.61 15.89 43.94
CA TYR A 97 21.75 15.10 45.15
C TYR A 97 21.28 13.66 44.94
N VAL A 98 21.90 12.74 45.67
CA VAL A 98 21.48 11.35 45.83
C VAL A 98 21.16 11.13 47.30
N THR A 99 19.92 10.78 47.58
CA THR A 99 19.37 10.59 48.92
C THR A 99 18.96 9.13 49.09
N VAL A 100 19.16 8.60 50.29
CA VAL A 100 18.63 7.29 50.67
C VAL A 100 17.81 7.42 51.94
N ASN A 101 16.60 6.88 51.89
CA ASN A 101 15.62 6.88 52.96
C ASN A 101 15.45 5.46 53.49
N PHE A 102 15.34 5.33 54.82
CA PHE A 102 15.06 4.06 55.49
C PHE A 102 13.70 4.14 56.18
N TYR A 103 12.80 3.22 55.84
CA TYR A 103 11.47 3.12 56.43
C TYR A 103 11.38 1.88 57.30
N VAL A 104 10.58 1.94 58.36
CA VAL A 104 10.27 0.80 59.22
C VAL A 104 8.75 0.65 59.21
N GLU A 105 8.24 -0.57 59.09
CA GLU A 105 6.81 -0.86 58.81
C GLU A 105 5.80 -0.14 59.72
N GLU A 106 6.19 0.23 60.95
CA GLU A 106 5.34 0.93 61.92
C GLU A 106 5.24 2.46 61.70
N TYR A 107 6.01 3.04 60.78
CA TYR A 107 6.10 4.48 60.54
C TYR A 107 5.88 4.84 59.07
N THR A 108 5.14 5.92 58.82
CA THR A 108 4.92 6.48 57.47
C THR A 108 5.99 7.49 57.05
N PHE A 109 7.05 7.64 57.83
CA PHE A 109 8.14 8.59 57.59
C PHE A 109 9.49 7.87 57.66
N ALA A 110 10.48 8.37 56.91
CA ALA A 110 11.82 7.82 56.93
C ALA A 110 12.43 7.99 58.33
N VAL A 111 12.84 6.87 58.94
CA VAL A 111 13.49 6.83 60.26
C VAL A 111 14.95 7.28 60.15
N TYR A 112 15.53 7.16 58.96
CA TYR A 112 16.85 7.67 58.62
C TYR A 112 16.88 8.19 57.18
N THR A 113 17.51 9.35 56.97
CA THR A 113 17.74 9.93 55.64
C THR A 113 19.15 10.47 55.59
N THR A 114 19.93 10.06 54.58
CA THR A 114 21.25 10.62 54.31
C THR A 114 21.36 11.02 52.84
N THR A 115 22.13 12.07 52.56
CA THR A 115 22.16 12.71 51.24
C THR A 115 23.59 13.05 50.85
N LYS A 116 23.94 12.79 49.59
CA LYS A 116 25.20 13.14 48.97
C LYS A 116 24.98 14.10 47.82
N ASN A 117 25.63 15.25 47.88
CA ASN A 117 25.64 16.20 46.77
C ASN A 117 26.55 15.69 45.65
N VAL A 118 26.09 15.87 44.42
CA VAL A 118 26.81 15.49 43.20
C VAL A 118 26.88 16.73 42.29
N SER A 119 28.08 17.09 41.84
CA SER A 119 28.26 18.17 40.87
C SER A 119 28.27 17.61 39.45
N ILE A 120 27.40 18.12 38.58
CA ILE A 120 27.29 17.66 37.20
C ILE A 120 27.90 18.69 36.26
N THR A 121 29.00 18.30 35.60
CA THR A 121 29.77 19.20 34.71
C THR A 121 29.27 19.12 33.27
N SER A 122 29.31 20.26 32.59
CA SER A 122 28.88 20.43 31.20
C SER A 122 29.78 21.45 30.50
N ASN A 123 30.12 21.17 29.25
CA ASN A 123 30.82 22.09 28.35
C ASN A 123 29.86 22.81 27.38
N TYR A 124 28.54 22.65 27.58
CA TYR A 124 27.50 23.16 26.70
C TYR A 124 27.13 24.61 27.04
N SER A 125 26.76 25.39 26.03
CA SER A 125 26.58 26.85 26.13
C SER A 125 25.29 27.26 26.84
N SER A 126 24.27 26.41 26.77
CA SER A 126 22.95 26.65 27.35
C SER A 126 22.22 25.33 27.58
N TYR A 127 21.32 25.32 28.57
CA TYR A 127 20.57 24.15 28.98
C TYR A 127 19.11 24.51 29.20
N TYR A 128 18.21 23.74 28.61
CA TYR A 128 16.76 23.90 28.70
C TYR A 128 16.15 22.60 29.22
N SER A 129 15.57 22.65 30.41
CA SER A 129 14.84 21.52 31.02
C SER A 129 13.38 21.89 31.21
N ASN A 130 12.46 21.09 30.66
CA ASN A 130 11.01 21.31 30.73
C ASN A 130 10.62 22.78 30.47
N TYR A 131 11.19 23.34 29.39
CA TYR A 131 11.15 24.76 29.10
C TYR A 131 10.00 25.11 28.16
N SER A 132 9.30 26.21 28.42
CA SER A 132 8.24 26.72 27.54
C SER A 132 8.56 28.14 27.07
N TYR A 133 8.51 28.36 25.75
CA TYR A 133 8.78 29.64 25.12
C TYR A 133 7.50 30.28 24.57
N SER A 134 7.11 31.43 25.12
CA SER A 134 5.84 32.11 24.81
C SER A 134 5.95 33.53 24.25
N SER A 135 7.18 34.01 23.98
CA SER A 135 7.40 35.34 23.42
C SER A 135 7.20 35.36 21.91
N THR A 136 6.62 36.44 21.39
CA THR A 136 6.47 36.68 19.94
C THR A 136 7.78 37.09 19.26
N THR A 137 8.78 37.52 20.04
CA THR A 137 10.14 37.76 19.51
C THR A 137 10.75 36.41 19.14
N PRO A 138 11.37 36.23 17.96
CA PRO A 138 12.02 34.98 17.63
C PRO A 138 13.20 34.67 18.56
N LEU A 139 13.26 33.46 19.11
CA LEU A 139 14.41 32.92 19.82
C LEU A 139 15.30 32.16 18.84
N THR A 140 16.61 32.38 18.87
CA THR A 140 17.58 31.50 18.20
C THR A 140 18.36 30.77 19.28
N LEU A 141 18.32 29.43 19.26
CA LEU A 141 19.05 28.64 20.24
C LEU A 141 20.57 28.81 20.04
N PRO A 142 21.34 29.09 21.11
CA PRO A 142 22.80 29.15 21.04
C PRO A 142 23.42 27.84 20.53
N ALA A 143 24.63 27.93 19.96
CA ALA A 143 25.37 26.75 19.51
C ALA A 143 25.68 25.79 20.66
N ASN A 144 25.47 24.50 20.45
CA ASN A 144 25.62 23.45 21.46
C ASN A 144 24.66 23.64 22.64
N SER A 145 23.41 24.04 22.37
CA SER A 145 22.34 24.01 23.37
C SER A 145 21.99 22.57 23.74
N VAL A 146 21.63 22.33 24.99
CA VAL A 146 21.17 21.02 25.47
C VAL A 146 19.69 21.08 25.87
N ILE A 147 18.92 20.09 25.43
CA ILE A 147 17.51 19.91 25.78
C ILE A 147 17.37 18.68 26.66
N ALA A 148 16.64 18.82 27.77
CA ALA A 148 16.20 17.74 28.64
C ALA A 148 14.69 17.83 28.87
N GLY A 149 13.98 16.71 28.83
CA GLY A 149 12.52 16.72 28.86
C GLY A 149 11.89 17.56 27.74
N THR A 150 10.81 18.28 28.04
CA THR A 150 10.01 18.94 26.98
C THR A 150 10.44 20.39 26.72
N PHE A 151 10.69 20.75 25.45
CA PHE A 151 10.81 22.13 24.99
C PHE A 151 9.54 22.53 24.23
N THR A 152 8.67 23.33 24.85
CA THR A 152 7.40 23.78 24.26
C THR A 152 7.57 25.14 23.56
N ILE A 153 7.08 25.24 22.34
CA ILE A 153 6.95 26.48 21.57
C ILE A 153 5.46 26.84 21.55
N GLU A 154 5.10 27.85 22.31
CA GLU A 154 3.69 28.24 22.48
C GLU A 154 3.15 28.98 21.25
N SER A 155 1.82 29.11 21.19
CA SER A 155 1.12 29.86 20.15
C SER A 155 1.70 31.26 19.95
N GLY A 156 2.02 31.61 18.70
CA GLY A 156 2.60 32.91 18.31
C GLY A 156 4.11 33.03 18.54
N ALA A 157 4.75 32.05 19.19
CA ALA A 157 6.17 32.04 19.41
C ALA A 157 6.93 31.41 18.23
N LYS A 158 8.18 31.84 18.03
CA LYS A 158 9.06 31.33 16.98
C LYS A 158 10.44 30.98 17.53
N VAL A 159 10.92 29.78 17.22
CA VAL A 159 12.27 29.31 17.55
C VAL A 159 13.04 28.98 16.28
N ASN A 160 14.32 29.37 16.22
CA ASN A 160 15.25 29.04 15.14
C ASN A 160 16.42 28.21 15.68
N ILE A 161 16.83 27.22 14.90
CA ILE A 161 18.02 26.40 15.13
C ILE A 161 18.93 26.54 13.90
N THR A 162 20.15 27.04 14.11
CA THR A 162 21.14 27.28 13.04
C THR A 162 22.51 26.66 13.33
N SER A 163 22.55 25.75 14.31
CA SER A 163 23.74 25.07 14.80
C SER A 163 23.34 23.77 15.49
N THR A 164 24.29 23.04 16.09
CA THR A 164 24.00 21.78 16.77
C THR A 164 23.27 21.99 18.10
N VAL A 165 22.21 21.23 18.30
CA VAL A 165 21.44 21.08 19.54
C VAL A 165 21.49 19.62 19.96
N TYR A 166 21.79 19.37 21.24
CA TYR A 166 21.95 18.04 21.80
C TYR A 166 20.78 17.69 22.72
N CYS A 167 20.23 16.49 22.57
CA CYS A 167 19.00 16.07 23.24
C CYS A 167 19.25 14.87 24.17
N TYR A 168 18.78 14.94 25.41
CA TYR A 168 18.71 13.77 26.29
C TYR A 168 17.70 12.73 25.79
N GLU A 169 17.74 11.52 26.35
CA GLU A 169 16.88 10.39 25.93
C GLU A 169 15.38 10.67 26.03
N ASP A 170 14.96 11.51 26.97
CA ASP A 170 13.57 11.94 27.19
C ASP A 170 13.24 13.29 26.53
N ALA A 171 14.20 13.87 25.80
CA ALA A 171 14.05 15.21 25.27
C ALA A 171 13.13 15.22 24.05
N LYS A 172 12.21 16.18 24.01
CA LYS A 172 11.31 16.43 22.87
C LYS A 172 11.05 17.90 22.65
N PHE A 173 10.78 18.26 21.40
CA PHE A 173 10.19 19.56 21.05
C PHE A 173 8.69 19.41 20.88
N VAL A 174 7.91 20.36 21.39
CA VAL A 174 6.45 20.41 21.22
C VAL A 174 6.09 21.76 20.63
N ILE A 175 5.52 21.77 19.42
CA ILE A 175 5.12 22.98 18.71
C ILE A 175 3.60 23.09 18.79
N GLN A 176 3.09 23.99 19.63
CA GLN A 176 1.66 24.20 19.78
C GLN A 176 1.05 24.85 18.53
N PRO A 177 -0.28 24.74 18.30
CA PRO A 177 -0.96 25.49 17.25
C PRO A 177 -0.60 26.98 17.28
N GLY A 178 -0.16 27.52 16.13
CA GLY A 178 0.32 28.90 16.00
C GLY A 178 1.78 29.11 16.39
N GLY A 179 2.44 28.13 17.01
CA GLY A 179 3.88 28.12 17.26
C GLY A 179 4.67 27.69 16.02
N LYS A 180 5.94 28.12 15.93
CA LYS A 180 6.81 27.81 14.77
C LYS A 180 8.23 27.45 15.16
N LEU A 181 8.71 26.30 14.68
CA LEU A 181 10.12 25.90 14.72
C LEU A 181 10.74 25.99 13.31
N VAL A 182 11.91 26.59 13.19
CA VAL A 182 12.69 26.65 11.94
C VAL A 182 14.10 26.11 12.18
N ILE A 183 14.45 25.03 11.49
CA ILE A 183 15.79 24.46 11.46
C ILE A 183 16.42 24.83 10.12
N ASN A 184 17.51 25.59 10.16
CA ASN A 184 18.13 26.17 8.97
C ASN A 184 19.65 26.04 9.07
N ASN A 185 20.22 25.09 8.34
CA ASN A 185 21.63 24.68 8.48
C ASN A 185 21.99 24.33 9.94
N GLY A 186 21.05 23.68 10.64
CA GLY A 186 21.19 23.27 12.03
C GLY A 186 21.12 21.75 12.17
N THR A 187 21.59 21.25 13.31
CA THR A 187 21.58 19.82 13.63
C THR A 187 20.84 19.60 14.95
N ILE A 188 19.94 18.62 15.02
CA ILE A 188 19.40 18.10 16.28
C ILE A 188 19.82 16.64 16.38
N THR A 189 20.51 16.29 17.45
CA THR A 189 21.07 14.95 17.67
C THR A 189 21.01 14.58 19.15
N ASN A 190 21.21 13.31 19.45
CA ASN A 190 21.30 12.83 20.83
C ASN A 190 22.57 13.35 21.53
N LEU A 191 22.45 13.57 22.83
CA LEU A 191 23.56 13.96 23.69
C LEU A 191 24.38 12.74 24.13
N CYS A 192 23.70 11.69 24.56
CA CYS A 192 24.32 10.51 25.15
C CYS A 192 24.52 9.43 24.10
N SER A 193 25.74 8.90 23.98
CA SER A 193 26.05 7.76 23.12
C SER A 193 25.13 6.57 23.45
N ASN A 194 24.63 5.89 22.43
CA ASN A 194 23.71 4.75 22.52
C ASN A 194 22.29 5.06 23.04
N LYS A 195 21.90 6.34 23.10
CA LYS A 195 20.57 6.76 23.54
C LYS A 195 19.90 7.62 22.48
N MET A 196 18.73 7.19 22.02
CA MET A 196 17.91 7.99 21.12
C MET A 196 17.10 9.01 21.92
N TRP A 197 16.97 10.23 21.40
CA TRP A 197 16.04 11.23 21.93
C TRP A 197 14.64 11.00 21.36
N ASP A 198 13.64 11.67 21.92
CA ASP A 198 12.25 11.30 21.63
C ASP A 198 11.81 11.78 20.25
N GLY A 199 11.76 13.10 20.02
CA GLY A 199 11.27 13.63 18.75
C GLY A 199 10.80 15.08 18.73
N ILE A 200 10.31 15.52 17.57
CA ILE A 200 9.62 16.79 17.38
C ILE A 200 8.12 16.51 17.18
N TYR A 201 7.30 17.02 18.09
CA TYR A 201 5.85 16.89 18.07
C TYR A 201 5.23 18.20 17.56
N VAL A 202 4.67 18.16 16.36
CA VAL A 202 4.02 19.29 15.70
C VAL A 202 2.53 19.20 15.96
N ILE A 203 2.06 19.87 17.00
CA ILE A 203 0.68 19.73 17.50
C ILE A 203 -0.28 20.46 16.57
N GLY A 204 -1.23 19.72 16.02
CA GLY A 204 -2.31 20.24 15.20
C GLY A 204 -3.64 20.42 15.94
N ASN A 205 -4.66 20.70 15.16
CA ASN A 205 -6.07 20.69 15.54
C ASN A 205 -6.85 20.04 14.39
N LYS A 206 -7.37 18.83 14.64
CA LYS A 206 -8.06 18.00 13.66
C LYS A 206 -9.31 18.64 13.07
N THR A 207 -9.93 19.58 13.79
CA THR A 207 -11.19 20.22 13.38
C THR A 207 -11.01 21.49 12.56
N LEU A 208 -9.77 21.98 12.42
CA LEU A 208 -9.47 23.21 11.70
C LEU A 208 -8.68 22.92 10.42
N PRO A 209 -8.91 23.66 9.31
CA PRO A 209 -8.08 23.57 8.12
C PRO A 209 -6.66 24.07 8.39
N GLN A 210 -5.73 23.73 7.51
CA GLN A 210 -4.34 24.23 7.56
C GLN A 210 -4.18 25.64 7.00
N THR A 211 -5.29 26.34 6.75
CA THR A 211 -5.34 27.73 6.34
C THR A 211 -6.21 28.52 7.33
N PRO A 212 -5.68 29.58 7.97
CA PRO A 212 -4.26 29.97 8.00
C PRO A 212 -3.39 28.90 8.67
N THR A 213 -2.09 28.88 8.38
CA THR A 213 -1.15 27.90 8.95
C THR A 213 -1.06 27.97 10.48
N THR A 214 -1.49 29.08 11.09
CA THR A 214 -1.54 29.27 12.54
C THR A 214 -2.59 28.42 13.24
N ASN A 215 -3.49 27.78 12.51
CA ASN A 215 -4.41 26.79 13.07
C ASN A 215 -3.68 25.53 13.55
N GLN A 216 -2.45 25.32 13.08
CA GLN A 216 -1.64 24.14 13.31
C GLN A 216 -0.27 24.55 13.87
N GLY A 217 0.44 23.63 14.51
CA GLY A 217 1.87 23.75 14.76
C GLY A 217 2.62 23.74 13.43
N TYR A 218 3.75 24.46 13.36
CA TYR A 218 4.49 24.60 12.10
C TYR A 218 5.98 24.29 12.27
N LEU A 219 6.47 23.31 11.52
CA LEU A 219 7.87 22.93 11.43
C LEU A 219 8.43 23.23 10.03
N GLU A 220 9.55 23.96 9.97
CA GLU A 220 10.31 24.22 8.75
C GLU A 220 11.73 23.67 8.88
N ILE A 221 12.17 22.81 7.96
CA ILE A 221 13.51 22.24 7.94
C ILE A 221 14.14 22.54 6.58
N LYS A 222 15.29 23.21 6.56
CA LYS A 222 15.92 23.65 5.31
C LYS A 222 17.43 23.76 5.36
N ASN A 223 18.03 23.88 4.17
CA ASN A 223 19.44 24.23 3.96
C ASN A 223 20.41 23.31 4.69
N HIS A 224 20.52 22.07 4.25
CA HIS A 224 21.43 21.05 4.78
C HIS A 224 21.27 20.81 6.30
N SER A 225 20.04 20.98 6.81
CA SER A 225 19.77 20.65 8.21
C SER A 225 19.79 19.13 8.42
N LEU A 226 20.12 18.72 9.64
CA LEU A 226 20.23 17.31 10.03
C LEU A 226 19.38 17.03 11.27
N ILE A 227 18.54 16.01 11.20
CA ILE A 227 17.89 15.42 12.36
C ILE A 227 18.34 13.97 12.45
N GLU A 228 18.97 13.59 13.55
CA GLU A 228 19.47 12.22 13.70
C GLU A 228 19.25 11.65 15.10
N ASN A 229 19.28 10.32 15.17
CA ASN A 229 19.26 9.56 16.42
C ASN A 229 18.01 9.79 17.29
N ALA A 230 16.85 10.02 16.67
CA ALA A 230 15.55 10.12 17.33
C ALA A 230 14.75 8.80 17.23
N ARG A 231 13.91 8.51 18.23
CA ARG A 231 12.91 7.43 18.13
C ARG A 231 11.87 7.76 17.06
N GLY A 232 11.26 8.95 17.16
CA GLY A 232 10.39 9.49 16.12
C GLY A 232 10.80 10.92 15.80
N ALA A 233 11.54 11.14 14.71
CA ALA A 233 12.11 12.47 14.45
C ALA A 233 11.03 13.55 14.29
N ILE A 234 9.90 13.23 13.65
CA ILE A 234 8.78 14.14 13.44
C ILE A 234 7.45 13.41 13.64
N HIS A 235 6.58 14.01 14.45
CA HIS A 235 5.18 13.63 14.64
C HIS A 235 4.28 14.81 14.26
N ASN A 236 3.19 14.58 13.52
CA ASN A 236 2.18 15.62 13.20
C ASN A 236 1.09 15.80 14.29
N TRP A 237 1.34 15.29 15.50
CA TRP A 237 0.40 15.20 16.62
C TRP A 237 1.14 15.03 17.95
N ASP A 238 0.42 14.85 19.07
CA ASP A 238 0.98 14.77 20.43
C ASP A 238 1.41 13.36 20.90
N GLY A 239 1.08 12.32 20.12
CA GLY A 239 1.35 10.91 20.46
C GLY A 239 0.25 10.19 21.23
N SER A 240 -0.83 10.88 21.64
CA SER A 240 -1.87 10.31 22.51
C SER A 240 -3.31 10.68 22.17
N ASP A 241 -3.59 11.92 21.76
CA ASP A 241 -4.92 12.45 21.46
C ASP A 241 -5.05 12.73 19.96
N ASP A 242 -5.89 11.96 19.29
CA ASP A 242 -6.13 12.09 17.85
C ASP A 242 -6.74 13.45 17.46
N ASN A 243 -7.28 14.24 18.40
CA ASN A 243 -7.73 15.60 18.10
C ASN A 243 -6.57 16.57 17.82
N THR A 244 -5.34 16.15 18.11
CA THR A 244 -4.12 16.95 17.93
C THR A 244 -3.40 16.70 16.60
N THR A 245 -3.98 15.90 15.70
CA THR A 245 -3.42 15.71 14.35
C THR A 245 -3.56 16.96 13.48
N GLY A 246 -2.71 17.09 12.46
CA GLY A 246 -2.81 18.15 11.45
C GLY A 246 -1.65 19.14 11.45
N GLY A 247 -0.63 18.92 12.28
CA GLY A 247 0.61 19.70 12.29
C GLY A 247 1.27 19.78 10.91
N ILE A 248 1.79 20.97 10.56
CA ILE A 248 2.37 21.23 9.24
C ILE A 248 3.88 21.04 9.26
N VAL A 249 4.41 20.22 8.36
CA VAL A 249 5.85 19.95 8.22
C VAL A 249 6.32 20.28 6.80
N ILE A 250 7.23 21.23 6.68
CA ILE A 250 7.87 21.58 5.40
C ILE A 250 9.37 21.29 5.49
N ALA A 251 9.82 20.25 4.80
CA ALA A 251 11.24 19.87 4.76
C ALA A 251 11.81 20.02 3.34
N SER A 252 12.99 20.63 3.25
CA SER A 252 13.70 20.84 2.00
C SER A 252 15.21 20.69 2.15
N ASN A 253 15.89 20.04 1.20
CA ASN A 253 17.36 19.95 1.16
C ASN A 253 17.98 19.63 2.54
N SER A 254 17.54 18.54 3.18
CA SER A 254 17.89 18.22 4.58
C SER A 254 17.89 16.71 4.81
N SER A 255 18.53 16.25 5.88
CA SER A 255 18.77 14.82 6.14
C SER A 255 18.15 14.34 7.44
N PHE A 256 17.64 13.12 7.41
CA PHE A 256 17.10 12.35 8.52
C PHE A 256 17.90 11.05 8.62
N ILE A 257 18.79 10.94 9.61
CA ILE A 257 19.77 9.85 9.69
C ILE A 257 19.58 9.06 10.98
N ASN A 258 19.57 7.72 10.90
CA ASN A 258 19.55 6.83 12.06
C ASN A 258 18.40 7.15 13.03
N ASN A 259 17.26 7.57 12.50
CA ASN A 259 16.01 7.70 13.26
C ASN A 259 15.23 6.39 13.11
N GLU A 260 14.64 5.90 14.19
CA GLU A 260 13.82 4.68 14.14
C GLU A 260 12.61 4.89 13.22
N SER A 261 11.98 6.06 13.31
CA SER A 261 11.18 6.61 12.21
C SER A 261 11.44 8.10 12.02
N ALA A 262 11.58 8.54 10.76
CA ALA A 262 11.90 9.92 10.45
C ALA A 262 10.66 10.83 10.32
N ALA A 263 9.55 10.28 9.83
CA ALA A 263 8.29 11.00 9.66
C ALA A 263 7.11 10.11 10.00
N LEU A 264 6.41 10.45 11.07
CA LEU A 264 5.22 9.75 11.57
C LEU A 264 4.01 10.68 11.45
N PHE A 265 3.08 10.28 10.60
CA PHE A 265 1.91 11.07 10.27
C PHE A 265 0.63 10.29 10.54
N GLU A 266 -0.17 10.80 11.48
CA GLU A 266 -1.49 10.28 11.83
C GLU A 266 -2.63 10.95 11.04
N PRO A 267 -3.80 10.29 10.95
CA PRO A 267 -4.92 10.72 10.11
C PRO A 267 -5.43 12.12 10.37
N TYR A 268 -5.47 12.93 9.31
CA TYR A 268 -5.98 14.29 9.29
C TYR A 268 -6.58 14.66 7.93
N ASP A 269 -7.75 15.29 7.96
CA ASP A 269 -8.42 15.81 6.78
C ASP A 269 -8.35 17.34 6.75
N ASN A 270 -7.65 17.89 5.75
CA ASN A 270 -7.59 19.33 5.52
C ASN A 270 -8.89 19.83 4.86
N ILE A 271 -9.91 20.09 5.68
CA ILE A 271 -11.24 20.51 5.21
C ILE A 271 -11.49 21.99 5.56
N ASP A 272 -11.79 22.80 4.55
CA ASP A 272 -12.24 24.19 4.70
C ASP A 272 -13.64 24.35 4.09
N ASN A 273 -14.62 24.73 4.92
CA ASN A 273 -16.03 24.88 4.52
C ASN A 273 -16.61 23.68 3.76
N GLY A 274 -16.26 22.45 4.18
CA GLY A 274 -16.71 21.20 3.57
C GLY A 274 -15.92 20.79 2.31
N VAL A 275 -14.97 21.61 1.87
CA VAL A 275 -14.08 21.31 0.74
C VAL A 275 -12.78 20.71 1.27
N GLN A 276 -12.48 19.48 0.88
CA GLN A 276 -11.23 18.81 1.24
C GLN A 276 -10.13 19.19 0.23
N SER A 277 -8.95 19.55 0.72
CA SER A 277 -7.75 19.81 -0.09
C SER A 277 -6.62 18.87 0.33
N ASP A 278 -5.54 18.85 -0.44
CA ASP A 278 -4.32 18.15 -0.04
C ASP A 278 -3.76 18.74 1.27
N GLU A 279 -3.16 17.87 2.06
CA GLU A 279 -2.31 18.19 3.20
C GLU A 279 -1.12 19.06 2.75
N LYS A 280 -0.76 20.07 3.54
CA LYS A 280 0.30 21.03 3.20
C LYS A 280 1.70 20.52 3.47
N SER A 281 1.83 19.44 4.24
CA SER A 281 3.12 18.85 4.56
C SER A 281 3.82 18.27 3.33
N GLN A 282 5.13 18.48 3.22
CA GLN A 282 5.91 18.03 2.05
C GLN A 282 7.39 17.88 2.35
N PHE A 283 8.01 16.96 1.61
CA PHE A 283 9.44 16.66 1.64
C PHE A 283 10.04 16.82 0.25
N SER A 284 11.09 17.63 0.15
CA SER A 284 11.71 17.97 -1.14
C SER A 284 13.22 17.93 -1.07
N SER A 285 13.86 17.10 -1.88
CA SER A 285 15.33 16.96 -1.86
C SER A 285 15.86 16.56 -0.48
N CYS A 286 15.10 15.74 0.26
CA CYS A 286 15.49 15.25 1.58
C CYS A 286 16.11 13.85 1.48
N THR A 287 17.05 13.55 2.37
CA THR A 287 17.66 12.23 2.51
C THR A 287 17.17 11.55 3.78
N PHE A 288 16.65 10.33 3.66
CA PHE A 288 16.28 9.43 4.74
C PHE A 288 17.24 8.24 4.70
N MET A 289 17.97 8.01 5.77
CA MET A 289 19.08 7.06 5.76
C MET A 289 19.25 6.34 7.09
N ILE A 290 19.66 5.08 7.01
CA ILE A 290 20.26 4.33 8.12
C ILE A 290 21.64 3.82 7.74
N ASP A 291 22.58 3.81 8.68
CA ASP A 291 23.93 3.28 8.51
C ASP A 291 24.38 2.42 9.71
N ASP A 292 25.62 1.90 9.68
CA ASP A 292 26.17 1.02 10.72
C ASP A 292 26.34 1.70 12.10
N GLN A 293 26.18 3.02 12.20
CA GLN A 293 26.23 3.76 13.46
C GLN A 293 24.87 3.88 14.14
N ASN A 294 23.82 3.30 13.56
CA ASN A 294 22.48 3.32 14.14
C ASN A 294 22.42 2.63 15.51
N MET A 295 21.48 3.06 16.34
CA MET A 295 21.24 2.54 17.70
C MET A 295 19.88 1.84 17.81
N ILE A 296 19.28 1.46 16.68
CA ILE A 296 17.91 0.97 16.60
C ILE A 296 17.90 -0.52 16.93
N ALA A 297 17.09 -0.92 17.92
CA ALA A 297 16.98 -2.31 18.34
C ALA A 297 15.98 -3.12 17.49
N SER A 298 15.08 -2.44 16.77
CA SER A 298 14.08 -3.06 15.90
C SER A 298 14.66 -3.44 14.55
N ASP A 299 14.32 -4.63 14.06
CA ASP A 299 14.62 -5.06 12.68
C ASP A 299 13.66 -4.46 11.64
N ASN A 300 12.48 -3.99 12.08
CA ASN A 300 11.48 -3.36 11.24
C ASN A 300 11.62 -1.83 11.29
N ILE A 301 12.46 -1.29 10.40
CA ILE A 301 12.73 0.15 10.29
C ILE A 301 11.87 0.74 9.18
N VAL A 302 11.18 1.83 9.47
CA VAL A 302 10.32 2.54 8.52
C VAL A 302 10.66 4.02 8.51
N PHE A 303 11.17 4.52 7.37
CA PHE A 303 11.60 5.92 7.29
C PHE A 303 10.41 6.89 7.37
N ALA A 304 9.35 6.66 6.59
CA ALA A 304 8.14 7.46 6.65
C ALA A 304 6.89 6.59 6.78
N THR A 305 6.07 6.86 7.79
CA THR A 305 4.80 6.19 8.04
C THR A 305 3.67 7.20 7.91
N ILE A 306 2.79 6.99 6.93
CA ILE A 306 1.71 7.91 6.58
C ILE A 306 0.38 7.17 6.69
N ASN A 307 -0.52 7.67 7.53
CA ASN A 307 -1.80 7.03 7.79
C ASN A 307 -2.97 8.00 7.64
N GLY A 308 -4.00 7.60 6.89
CA GLY A 308 -5.23 8.38 6.71
C GLY A 308 -5.03 9.83 6.26
N ILE A 309 -4.05 10.09 5.38
CA ILE A 309 -3.75 11.44 4.90
C ILE A 309 -4.04 11.56 3.42
N LYS A 310 -4.66 12.68 3.07
CA LYS A 310 -4.83 13.10 1.70
C LYS A 310 -3.70 14.00 1.22
N GLY A 311 -2.81 13.50 0.38
CA GLY A 311 -1.94 14.33 -0.45
C GLY A 311 -0.64 14.75 0.23
N ILE A 312 0.24 13.78 0.53
CA ILE A 312 1.62 14.08 0.95
C ILE A 312 2.61 13.88 -0.20
N TYR A 313 3.60 14.78 -0.30
CA TYR A 313 4.55 14.82 -1.40
C TYR A 313 5.97 14.47 -0.99
N PHE A 314 6.57 13.52 -1.73
CA PHE A 314 8.00 13.23 -1.70
C PHE A 314 8.61 13.51 -3.07
N LYS A 315 9.36 14.61 -3.17
CA LYS A 315 9.93 15.09 -4.43
C LYS A 315 11.44 15.05 -4.41
N THR A 316 12.06 14.35 -5.34
CA THR A 316 13.53 14.26 -5.47
C THR A 316 14.22 13.85 -4.16
N CYS A 317 13.57 13.03 -3.34
CA CYS A 317 14.10 12.56 -2.06
C CYS A 317 14.98 11.31 -2.25
N GLU A 318 15.75 10.95 -1.24
CA GLU A 318 16.52 9.71 -1.21
C GLU A 318 16.14 8.92 0.03
N PHE A 319 15.86 7.63 -0.13
CA PHE A 319 15.62 6.67 0.95
C PHE A 319 16.61 5.53 0.78
N ARG A 320 17.55 5.35 1.71
CA ARG A 320 18.57 4.31 1.55
C ARG A 320 19.02 3.65 2.85
N ASP A 321 19.40 2.39 2.72
CA ASP A 321 20.05 1.62 3.78
C ASP A 321 21.52 1.40 3.43
N ASP A 322 22.39 2.13 4.13
CA ASP A 322 23.84 2.13 3.92
C ASP A 322 24.56 1.18 4.91
N ARG A 323 23.83 0.37 5.68
CA ARG A 323 24.42 -0.65 6.56
C ARG A 323 25.21 -1.68 5.76
N THR A 324 26.31 -2.17 6.32
CA THR A 324 27.17 -3.17 5.67
C THR A 324 26.51 -4.55 5.56
N SER A 325 25.70 -4.91 6.56
CA SER A 325 24.83 -6.09 6.55
C SER A 325 23.40 -5.63 6.81
N ILE A 326 22.43 -6.14 6.04
CA ILE A 326 21.01 -5.84 6.22
C ILE A 326 20.36 -7.08 6.81
N PRO A 327 20.09 -7.11 8.14
CA PRO A 327 19.76 -8.35 8.82
C PRO A 327 18.48 -9.03 8.34
N ASN A 328 17.55 -8.34 7.63
CA ASN A 328 16.35 -8.92 7.02
C ASN A 328 15.63 -7.92 6.06
N ALA A 329 14.70 -8.41 5.22
CA ALA A 329 13.90 -7.65 4.24
C ALA A 329 12.82 -6.69 4.82
N PHE A 330 12.98 -6.22 6.07
CA PHE A 330 11.94 -5.45 6.77
C PHE A 330 12.07 -3.93 6.67
N THR A 331 13.17 -3.39 6.13
CA THR A 331 13.32 -1.94 5.97
C THR A 331 12.37 -1.37 4.92
N LYS A 332 11.65 -0.31 5.27
CA LYS A 332 10.65 0.33 4.39
C LYS A 332 10.96 1.81 4.19
N GLY A 333 10.97 2.25 2.93
CA GLY A 333 11.12 3.66 2.61
C GLY A 333 9.87 4.44 3.01
N ILE A 334 8.72 4.07 2.44
CA ILE A 334 7.42 4.62 2.81
C ILE A 334 6.47 3.48 3.15
N LEU A 335 5.81 3.59 4.31
CA LEU A 335 4.71 2.76 4.75
C LEU A 335 3.43 3.62 4.74
N SER A 336 2.43 3.21 3.97
CA SER A 336 1.21 3.98 3.79
C SER A 336 -0.04 3.13 4.02
N TYR A 337 -0.95 3.65 4.86
CA TYR A 337 -2.28 3.07 5.08
C TYR A 337 -3.36 4.12 4.78
N ASN A 338 -4.30 3.78 3.91
CA ASN A 338 -5.45 4.60 3.52
C ASN A 338 -5.09 6.07 3.21
N SER A 339 -3.95 6.28 2.55
CA SER A 339 -3.41 7.62 2.28
C SER A 339 -3.17 7.84 0.80
N ASP A 340 -3.27 9.11 0.38
CA ASP A 340 -2.91 9.56 -0.96
C ASP A 340 -1.45 10.03 -0.98
N ILE A 341 -0.55 9.20 -1.50
CA ILE A 341 0.90 9.44 -1.56
C ILE A 341 1.33 9.80 -2.98
N LYS A 342 2.09 10.89 -3.12
CA LYS A 342 2.63 11.35 -4.40
C LYS A 342 4.16 11.39 -4.34
N VAL A 343 4.81 10.45 -5.04
CA VAL A 343 6.27 10.35 -5.15
C VAL A 343 6.70 10.69 -6.57
N ARG A 344 7.53 11.73 -6.72
CA ARG A 344 7.91 12.21 -8.05
C ARG A 344 9.34 12.72 -8.21
N GLY A 345 9.88 12.47 -9.39
CA GLY A 345 11.09 13.12 -9.88
C GLY A 345 10.84 14.52 -10.44
N ARG A 346 11.92 15.10 -10.98
CA ARG A 346 11.93 16.35 -11.73
C ARG A 346 12.72 16.15 -13.02
N CYS A 347 12.21 16.64 -14.13
CA CYS A 347 12.96 16.65 -15.39
C CYS A 347 14.23 17.50 -15.30
N ASP A 348 15.31 17.01 -15.90
CA ASP A 348 16.53 17.79 -16.03
C ASP A 348 16.38 18.77 -17.21
N ASN A 349 16.13 20.04 -16.87
CA ASN A 349 15.91 21.11 -17.84
C ASN A 349 17.22 21.71 -18.39
N SER A 350 18.39 21.12 -18.07
CA SER A 350 19.68 21.54 -18.65
C SER A 350 19.80 21.24 -20.15
N ILE A 351 18.85 20.49 -20.71
CA ILE A 351 18.72 20.21 -22.14
C ILE A 351 17.58 21.08 -22.72
N PRO A 352 17.83 21.92 -23.75
CA PRO A 352 16.79 22.71 -24.41
C PRO A 352 15.68 21.83 -24.96
N VAL A 353 14.48 22.03 -24.44
CA VAL A 353 13.31 21.21 -24.68
C VAL A 353 12.72 21.53 -26.07
N LEU A 354 12.90 20.64 -27.04
CA LEU A 354 12.18 20.64 -28.33
C LEU A 354 10.87 19.83 -28.29
N TYR A 355 10.47 19.32 -27.12
CA TYR A 355 9.37 18.36 -26.95
C TYR A 355 8.39 18.80 -25.85
N ASN A 356 7.12 18.41 -25.93
CA ASN A 356 6.15 18.68 -24.85
C ASN A 356 6.67 18.12 -23.50
N GLU A 357 6.29 18.74 -22.37
CA GLU A 357 6.73 18.39 -21.00
C GLU A 357 6.67 16.88 -20.63
N CYS A 358 5.92 16.10 -21.39
CA CYS A 358 5.76 14.67 -21.21
C CYS A 358 6.98 13.84 -21.65
N ASP A 359 7.79 14.30 -22.61
CA ASP A 359 9.01 13.61 -23.04
C ASP A 359 10.22 14.04 -22.17
N CYS A 360 10.53 13.21 -21.19
CA CYS A 360 11.50 13.51 -20.13
C CYS A 360 12.41 12.30 -19.90
N PRO A 361 13.32 12.01 -20.87
CA PRO A 361 14.16 10.81 -20.83
C PRO A 361 15.23 10.87 -19.73
N ILE A 362 15.59 12.08 -19.29
CA ILE A 362 16.52 12.33 -18.20
C ILE A 362 15.80 13.12 -17.12
N PHE A 363 15.75 12.54 -15.92
CA PHE A 363 15.13 13.13 -14.76
C PHE A 363 16.01 12.90 -13.53
N ASN A 364 15.95 13.84 -12.58
CA ASN A 364 16.42 13.63 -11.23
C ASN A 364 15.24 13.10 -10.41
N GLY A 365 15.29 11.82 -10.05
CA GLY A 365 14.18 11.11 -9.41
C GLY A 365 14.19 11.23 -7.89
N THR A 366 13.07 10.87 -7.25
CA THR A 366 13.17 10.29 -5.90
C THR A 366 13.82 8.91 -6.05
N THR A 367 14.70 8.53 -5.13
CA THR A 367 15.45 7.26 -5.17
C THR A 367 15.20 6.43 -3.92
N PHE A 368 14.94 5.14 -4.10
CA PHE A 368 14.88 4.13 -3.04
C PHE A 368 15.99 3.11 -3.28
N SER A 369 16.86 2.89 -2.30
CA SER A 369 18.07 2.07 -2.48
C SER A 369 18.31 1.09 -1.34
N ARG A 370 18.54 -0.19 -1.68
CA ARG A 370 18.90 -1.25 -0.73
C ARG A 370 17.86 -1.49 0.37
N LEU A 371 16.58 -1.38 0.05
CA LEU A 371 15.48 -1.54 1.01
C LEU A 371 14.78 -2.89 0.84
N GLY A 372 14.25 -3.42 1.94
CA GLY A 372 13.33 -4.55 1.88
C GLY A 372 12.07 -4.20 1.08
N ARG A 373 11.46 -3.05 1.36
CA ARG A 373 10.39 -2.46 0.54
C ARG A 373 10.68 -0.99 0.27
N GLY A 374 10.70 -0.58 -1.00
CA GLY A 374 10.79 0.84 -1.35
C GLY A 374 9.57 1.59 -0.86
N ILE A 375 8.40 1.18 -1.34
CA ILE A 375 7.09 1.69 -0.90
C ILE A 375 6.17 0.50 -0.61
N TYR A 376 5.61 0.45 0.60
CA TYR A 376 4.47 -0.39 0.93
C TYR A 376 3.25 0.51 1.09
N ALA A 377 2.23 0.30 0.28
CA ALA A 377 1.01 1.09 0.31
C ALA A 377 -0.22 0.20 0.32
N GLN A 378 -1.18 0.55 1.16
CA GLN A 378 -2.40 -0.19 1.31
C GLN A 378 -3.60 0.72 1.51
N GLY A 379 -4.61 0.59 0.64
CA GLY A 379 -5.69 1.57 0.56
C GLY A 379 -5.23 2.95 0.04
N GLY A 380 -6.19 3.81 -0.29
CA GLY A 380 -5.92 5.15 -0.82
C GLY A 380 -5.33 5.14 -2.24
N THR A 381 -4.46 6.11 -2.53
CA THR A 381 -3.87 6.31 -3.86
C THR A 381 -2.35 6.37 -3.78
N LEU A 382 -1.67 5.68 -4.70
CA LEU A 382 -0.22 5.76 -4.84
C LEU A 382 0.14 6.23 -6.24
N THR A 383 0.73 7.43 -6.32
CA THR A 383 1.27 7.98 -7.56
C THR A 383 2.79 7.98 -7.52
N VAL A 384 3.42 7.25 -8.43
CA VAL A 384 4.85 7.14 -8.62
C VAL A 384 5.18 7.56 -10.05
N ASN A 385 5.90 8.67 -10.21
CA ASN A 385 6.32 9.16 -11.52
C ASN A 385 7.79 9.54 -11.51
N LYS A 386 8.59 9.02 -12.45
CA LYS A 386 10.02 9.37 -12.55
C LYS A 386 10.76 9.09 -11.25
N VAL A 387 10.60 7.88 -10.72
CA VAL A 387 11.26 7.40 -9.51
C VAL A 387 12.28 6.32 -9.89
N ILE A 388 13.35 6.22 -9.11
CA ILE A 388 14.39 5.22 -9.27
C ILE A 388 14.34 4.28 -8.08
N PHE A 389 14.15 2.99 -8.34
CA PHE A 389 14.32 1.94 -7.36
C PHE A 389 15.57 1.15 -7.71
N ASP A 390 16.48 1.05 -6.75
CA ASP A 390 17.78 0.40 -6.92
C ASP A 390 18.00 -0.65 -5.83
N LYS A 391 18.07 -1.92 -6.21
CA LYS A 391 18.33 -3.02 -5.27
C LYS A 391 17.34 -3.08 -4.10
N CYS A 392 16.08 -2.78 -4.38
CA CYS A 392 14.99 -3.04 -3.43
C CYS A 392 14.51 -4.48 -3.61
N HIS A 393 14.31 -5.21 -2.52
CA HIS A 393 13.76 -6.57 -2.58
C HIS A 393 12.34 -6.55 -3.14
N ARG A 394 11.50 -5.65 -2.64
CA ARG A 394 10.29 -5.17 -3.34
C ARG A 394 10.36 -3.69 -3.58
N SER A 395 10.31 -3.25 -4.84
CA SER A 395 10.35 -1.81 -5.10
C SER A 395 9.03 -1.13 -4.70
N ILE A 396 7.90 -1.70 -5.14
CA ILE A 396 6.55 -1.29 -4.74
C ILE A 396 5.74 -2.53 -4.34
N ASP A 397 5.12 -2.49 -3.16
CA ASP A 397 4.10 -3.44 -2.69
C ASP A 397 2.80 -2.66 -2.47
N ALA A 398 1.82 -2.86 -3.34
CA ALA A 398 0.58 -2.09 -3.36
C ALA A 398 -0.64 -3.00 -3.22
N ARG A 399 -1.46 -2.77 -2.20
CA ARG A 399 -2.62 -3.63 -1.90
C ARG A 399 -3.89 -2.83 -1.78
N THR A 400 -4.85 -3.09 -2.66
CA THR A 400 -6.11 -2.35 -2.70
C THR A 400 -5.91 -0.83 -2.88
N VAL A 401 -4.94 -0.45 -3.73
CA VAL A 401 -4.56 0.95 -3.97
C VAL A 401 -4.97 1.37 -5.37
N ASN A 402 -5.41 2.62 -5.53
CA ASN A 402 -5.46 3.26 -6.85
C ASN A 402 -4.04 3.58 -7.29
N LEU A 403 -3.47 2.72 -8.15
CA LEU A 403 -2.02 2.69 -8.40
C LEU A 403 -1.67 3.33 -9.74
N THR A 404 -0.86 4.39 -9.72
CA THR A 404 -0.28 4.98 -10.94
C THR A 404 1.24 4.92 -10.86
N VAL A 405 1.87 4.13 -11.72
CA VAL A 405 3.33 4.00 -11.81
C VAL A 405 3.77 4.27 -13.24
N THR A 406 4.49 5.37 -13.44
CA THR A 406 4.83 5.84 -14.79
C THR A 406 6.27 6.33 -14.89
N GLN A 407 6.88 6.12 -16.05
CA GLN A 407 8.18 6.70 -16.41
C GLN A 407 9.28 6.45 -15.35
N SER A 408 9.21 5.33 -14.64
CA SER A 408 10.09 5.01 -13.51
C SER A 408 11.08 3.88 -13.86
N LYS A 409 12.18 3.82 -13.13
CA LYS A 409 13.28 2.85 -13.35
C LYS A 409 13.41 1.91 -12.18
N PHE A 410 13.52 0.62 -12.48
CA PHE A 410 13.62 -0.46 -11.51
C PHE A 410 14.88 -1.27 -11.82
N ASN A 411 15.96 -1.03 -11.08
CA ASN A 411 17.15 -1.88 -11.10
C ASN A 411 16.96 -3.00 -10.08
N LEU A 412 16.43 -4.12 -10.57
CA LEU A 412 16.06 -5.30 -9.80
C LEU A 412 17.27 -6.22 -9.72
N THR A 413 18.00 -6.10 -8.63
CA THR A 413 19.06 -7.05 -8.31
C THR A 413 18.89 -7.46 -6.86
N SER A 414 18.93 -8.77 -6.61
CA SER A 414 19.17 -9.28 -5.27
C SER A 414 20.42 -8.60 -4.73
N CYS A 415 20.30 -8.05 -3.55
CA CYS A 415 21.46 -7.53 -2.87
C CYS A 415 22.04 -8.70 -2.09
N ASP A 416 23.35 -8.97 -2.22
CA ASP A 416 24.10 -10.05 -1.53
C ASP A 416 24.00 -10.01 0.02
N ILE A 417 23.14 -9.15 0.56
CA ILE A 417 22.99 -8.76 1.96
C ILE A 417 21.64 -9.20 2.55
N PHE A 418 20.65 -9.65 1.77
CA PHE A 418 19.41 -10.18 2.33
C PHE A 418 19.56 -11.69 2.61
N GLU A 419 19.34 -12.11 3.85
CA GLU A 419 19.32 -13.53 4.21
C GLU A 419 17.95 -14.13 3.85
N GLY A 420 17.89 -15.05 2.88
CA GLY A 420 16.68 -15.81 2.54
C GLY A 420 16.35 -15.83 1.05
N ASN A 421 16.04 -17.03 0.54
CA ASN A 421 15.77 -17.29 -0.88
C ASN A 421 14.36 -16.81 -1.26
N THR A 422 14.19 -15.51 -1.49
CA THR A 422 12.88 -14.89 -1.78
C THR A 422 12.93 -14.01 -3.02
N ASP A 423 11.85 -14.03 -3.82
CA ASP A 423 11.78 -13.31 -5.09
C ASP A 423 12.00 -11.80 -4.94
N VAL A 424 12.83 -11.25 -5.84
CA VAL A 424 13.01 -9.81 -6.02
C VAL A 424 11.97 -9.29 -6.99
N ILE A 425 11.10 -8.38 -6.55
CA ILE A 425 9.96 -7.92 -7.32
C ILE A 425 10.02 -6.41 -7.55
N GLY A 426 9.85 -5.97 -8.80
CA GLY A 426 9.66 -4.55 -9.11
C GLY A 426 8.35 -4.03 -8.54
N ILE A 427 7.22 -4.44 -9.13
CA ILE A 427 5.90 -4.04 -8.62
C ILE A 427 5.12 -5.29 -8.26
N TYR A 428 4.87 -5.48 -6.96
CA TYR A 428 3.85 -6.39 -6.47
C TYR A 428 2.56 -5.62 -6.26
N PHE A 429 1.45 -6.14 -6.77
CA PHE A 429 0.14 -5.61 -6.42
C PHE A 429 -0.97 -6.65 -6.32
N ALA A 430 -1.90 -6.41 -5.41
CA ALA A 430 -3.02 -7.29 -5.12
C ALA A 430 -4.31 -6.49 -4.92
N SER A 431 -5.40 -6.92 -5.57
CA SER A 431 -6.72 -6.29 -5.47
C SER A 431 -6.74 -4.80 -5.83
N CYS A 432 -5.80 -4.34 -6.66
CA CYS A 432 -5.78 -2.99 -7.19
C CYS A 432 -6.68 -2.92 -8.43
N TRP A 433 -7.89 -2.40 -8.27
CA TRP A 433 -8.92 -2.43 -9.32
C TRP A 433 -8.73 -1.40 -10.42
N THR A 434 -8.13 -0.25 -10.09
CA THR A 434 -7.78 0.77 -11.06
C THR A 434 -6.30 1.07 -10.96
N PHE A 435 -5.58 0.76 -12.04
CA PHE A 435 -4.19 1.12 -12.16
C PHE A 435 -3.78 1.62 -13.55
N VAL A 436 -2.67 2.36 -13.57
CA VAL A 436 -1.94 2.84 -14.74
C VAL A 436 -0.47 2.46 -14.57
N MET A 437 0.04 1.58 -15.44
CA MET A 437 1.44 1.16 -15.46
C MET A 437 2.04 1.36 -16.84
N GLU A 438 2.70 2.51 -17.05
CA GLU A 438 3.15 2.90 -18.37
C GLU A 438 4.56 3.50 -18.44
N GLU A 439 5.31 3.12 -19.47
CA GLU A 439 6.65 3.64 -19.77
C GLU A 439 7.70 3.43 -18.66
N ASN A 440 7.56 2.38 -17.88
CA ASN A 440 8.55 1.99 -16.89
C ASN A 440 9.65 1.11 -17.50
N ASP A 441 10.84 1.14 -16.91
CA ASP A 441 12.01 0.35 -17.34
C ASP A 441 12.47 -0.54 -16.19
N PHE A 442 12.21 -1.84 -16.32
CA PHE A 442 12.59 -2.90 -15.39
C PHE A 442 13.81 -3.63 -15.94
N PHE A 443 14.89 -3.68 -15.15
CA PHE A 443 16.11 -4.36 -15.57
C PHE A 443 16.92 -4.93 -14.42
N SER A 444 17.71 -5.96 -14.69
CA SER A 444 18.82 -6.38 -13.82
C SER A 444 20.16 -6.22 -14.53
N ASN A 445 21.22 -6.00 -13.74
CA ASN A 445 22.59 -5.85 -14.23
C ASN A 445 23.50 -7.06 -13.92
N TYR A 446 22.99 -8.14 -13.30
CA TYR A 446 23.79 -9.23 -12.73
C TYR A 446 23.38 -10.61 -13.22
N THR A 447 24.18 -11.29 -14.04
CA THR A 447 23.89 -12.67 -14.49
C THR A 447 23.54 -13.59 -13.30
N LEU A 448 22.28 -14.06 -13.24
CA LEU A 448 21.76 -14.96 -12.20
C LEU A 448 22.31 -16.37 -12.45
N ASP A 449 23.56 -16.58 -12.11
CA ASP A 449 24.15 -17.92 -12.10
C ASP A 449 23.79 -18.63 -10.78
N GLY A 450 22.68 -19.37 -10.75
CA GLY A 450 22.45 -20.44 -9.78
C GLY A 450 22.00 -20.05 -8.37
N HIS A 451 21.47 -18.84 -8.17
CA HIS A 451 20.78 -18.46 -6.94
C HIS A 451 19.28 -18.73 -7.12
N GLY A 452 18.64 -19.45 -6.21
CA GLY A 452 17.23 -19.87 -6.31
C GLY A 452 16.20 -18.75 -6.13
N GLU A 453 16.57 -17.49 -6.37
CA GLU A 453 15.73 -16.30 -6.23
C GLU A 453 15.27 -15.82 -7.61
N ARG A 454 13.96 -15.64 -7.83
CA ARG A 454 13.49 -15.07 -9.10
C ARG A 454 13.51 -13.55 -9.07
N VAL A 455 13.93 -12.95 -10.17
CA VAL A 455 13.83 -11.51 -10.42
C VAL A 455 12.64 -11.24 -11.33
N ILE A 456 11.62 -10.57 -10.80
CA ILE A 456 10.32 -10.37 -11.46
C ILE A 456 10.05 -8.88 -11.65
N GLY A 457 9.72 -8.48 -12.88
CA GLY A 457 9.36 -7.10 -13.19
C GLY A 457 8.06 -6.66 -12.50
N VAL A 458 6.96 -7.32 -12.84
CA VAL A 458 5.63 -7.06 -12.29
C VAL A 458 4.97 -8.37 -11.85
N MET A 459 4.44 -8.40 -10.64
CA MET A 459 3.62 -9.50 -10.11
C MET A 459 2.24 -8.97 -9.73
N CYS A 460 1.19 -9.54 -10.33
CA CYS A 460 -0.21 -9.23 -10.03
C CYS A 460 -0.86 -10.44 -9.38
N TRP A 461 -1.34 -10.30 -8.14
CA TRP A 461 -2.08 -11.37 -7.49
C TRP A 461 -3.53 -11.47 -7.97
N SER A 462 -4.19 -10.33 -8.17
CA SER A 462 -5.54 -10.24 -8.73
C SER A 462 -5.85 -8.79 -9.09
N SER A 463 -6.51 -8.59 -10.23
CA SER A 463 -7.07 -7.30 -10.65
C SER A 463 -8.56 -7.37 -10.98
N SER A 464 -9.16 -8.55 -10.81
CA SER A 464 -10.55 -8.86 -11.14
C SER A 464 -10.86 -8.58 -12.63
N ASN A 465 -12.13 -8.41 -12.95
CA ASN A 465 -12.64 -8.16 -14.30
C ASN A 465 -12.55 -6.69 -14.74
N ASN A 466 -11.86 -5.84 -13.97
CA ASN A 466 -11.68 -4.44 -14.34
C ASN A 466 -10.72 -4.29 -15.51
N THR A 467 -11.13 -3.52 -16.52
CA THR A 467 -10.32 -3.34 -17.70
C THR A 467 -9.06 -2.53 -17.40
N ASN A 468 -7.91 -3.19 -17.30
CA ASN A 468 -6.62 -2.60 -16.97
C ASN A 468 -5.56 -2.84 -18.04
N THR A 469 -4.52 -1.99 -18.07
CA THR A 469 -3.41 -2.13 -19.02
C THR A 469 -2.05 -2.05 -18.33
N ILE A 470 -1.18 -3.00 -18.64
CA ILE A 470 0.27 -2.87 -18.46
C ILE A 470 0.83 -2.53 -19.83
N TYR A 471 1.30 -1.29 -20.01
CA TYR A 471 1.45 -0.70 -21.33
C TYR A 471 2.81 -0.02 -21.56
N ARG A 472 3.47 -0.28 -22.70
CA ARG A 472 4.73 0.40 -23.09
C ARG A 472 5.86 0.30 -22.05
N ASN A 473 5.92 -0.76 -21.26
CA ASN A 473 7.03 -0.99 -20.33
C ASN A 473 8.15 -1.78 -21.00
N LYS A 474 9.38 -1.66 -20.48
CA LYS A 474 10.54 -2.43 -20.89
C LYS A 474 10.96 -3.39 -19.78
N PHE A 475 11.22 -4.64 -20.13
CA PHE A 475 11.66 -5.71 -19.24
C PHE A 475 12.94 -6.33 -19.80
N ARG A 476 14.05 -6.23 -19.05
CA ARG A 476 15.39 -6.58 -19.56
C ARG A 476 16.19 -7.38 -18.53
N SER A 477 16.69 -8.56 -18.88
CA SER A 477 17.55 -9.34 -17.97
C SER A 477 16.89 -9.66 -16.63
N LEU A 478 15.65 -10.14 -16.68
CA LEU A 478 14.88 -10.63 -15.53
C LEU A 478 14.67 -12.15 -15.69
N ASP A 479 14.17 -12.81 -14.65
CA ASP A 479 13.63 -14.16 -14.80
C ASP A 479 12.27 -14.10 -15.46
N SER A 480 11.35 -13.33 -14.89
CA SER A 480 10.03 -13.11 -15.48
C SER A 480 9.72 -11.63 -15.67
N GLY A 481 9.13 -11.30 -16.82
CA GLY A 481 8.67 -9.94 -17.09
C GLY A 481 7.43 -9.60 -16.26
N ILE A 482 6.35 -10.37 -16.49
CA ILE A 482 5.05 -10.20 -15.83
C ILE A 482 4.55 -11.55 -15.34
N VAL A 483 4.16 -11.64 -14.07
CA VAL A 483 3.57 -12.83 -13.45
C VAL A 483 2.17 -12.50 -12.93
N LEU A 484 1.19 -13.33 -13.27
CA LEU A 484 -0.22 -13.12 -12.96
C LEU A 484 -0.80 -14.35 -12.24
N TYR A 485 -1.43 -14.13 -11.09
CA TYR A 485 -2.16 -15.16 -10.32
C TYR A 485 -3.66 -14.84 -10.29
N GLN A 486 -4.47 -15.83 -9.89
CA GLN A 486 -5.92 -15.69 -9.66
C GLN A 486 -6.66 -15.00 -10.82
N ASP A 487 -7.70 -14.20 -10.53
CA ASP A 487 -8.50 -13.54 -11.56
C ASP A 487 -7.96 -12.17 -12.02
N ASN A 488 -7.70 -12.07 -13.32
CA ASN A 488 -7.32 -10.86 -14.05
C ASN A 488 -8.10 -10.73 -15.36
N GLY A 489 -9.37 -11.17 -15.40
CA GLY A 489 -10.19 -11.23 -16.61
C GLY A 489 -10.37 -9.91 -17.38
N GLY A 490 -10.00 -8.76 -16.80
CA GLY A 490 -9.97 -7.46 -17.50
C GLY A 490 -8.60 -6.97 -17.96
N LEU A 491 -7.49 -7.66 -17.64
CA LEU A 491 -6.13 -7.16 -17.84
C LEU A 491 -5.60 -7.38 -19.26
N GLN A 492 -5.19 -6.29 -19.92
CA GLN A 492 -4.49 -6.29 -21.20
C GLN A 492 -3.00 -5.98 -21.01
N ILE A 493 -2.13 -6.82 -21.54
CA ILE A 493 -0.70 -6.62 -21.65
C ILE A 493 -0.42 -6.16 -23.07
N GLN A 494 -0.08 -4.88 -23.26
CA GLN A 494 0.03 -4.30 -24.59
C GLN A 494 1.30 -3.48 -24.79
N CYS A 495 1.91 -3.58 -25.97
CA CYS A 495 3.05 -2.75 -26.38
C CYS A 495 4.27 -2.78 -25.46
N ASN A 496 4.43 -3.81 -24.63
CA ASN A 496 5.62 -3.98 -23.80
C ASN A 496 6.77 -4.58 -24.61
N GLU A 497 8.01 -4.34 -24.17
CA GLU A 497 9.22 -4.87 -24.80
C GLU A 497 9.98 -5.75 -23.81
N PHE A 498 10.10 -7.04 -24.15
CA PHE A 498 10.82 -8.04 -23.37
C PHE A 498 12.12 -8.41 -24.09
N SER A 499 13.24 -8.42 -23.38
CA SER A 499 14.55 -8.77 -23.98
C SER A 499 15.53 -9.36 -22.96
N ALA A 500 16.44 -10.22 -23.45
CA ALA A 500 17.60 -10.72 -22.70
C ALA A 500 17.30 -11.37 -21.33
N LEU A 501 16.20 -12.11 -21.19
CA LEU A 501 15.83 -12.85 -19.96
C LEU A 501 16.72 -14.09 -19.76
N TRP A 502 17.01 -14.46 -18.50
CA TRP A 502 18.02 -15.49 -18.20
C TRP A 502 17.49 -16.91 -18.08
N ASN A 503 16.33 -17.16 -17.45
CA ASN A 503 15.76 -18.52 -17.36
C ASN A 503 14.23 -18.61 -17.22
N GLY A 504 13.49 -17.51 -17.23
CA GLY A 504 12.03 -17.56 -17.11
C GLY A 504 11.30 -17.08 -18.35
N ASP A 505 10.15 -16.44 -18.13
CA ASP A 505 9.12 -16.16 -19.10
C ASP A 505 8.78 -14.67 -19.24
N ASP A 506 8.53 -14.23 -20.49
CA ASP A 506 8.11 -12.84 -20.70
C ASP A 506 6.77 -12.58 -19.95
N ILE A 507 5.81 -13.51 -20.05
CA ILE A 507 4.51 -13.49 -19.37
C ILE A 507 4.17 -14.86 -18.76
N SER A 508 3.92 -14.88 -17.45
CA SER A 508 3.39 -16.02 -16.70
C SER A 508 1.92 -15.81 -16.33
N ALA A 509 1.05 -16.64 -16.87
CA ALA A 509 -0.37 -16.65 -16.53
C ALA A 509 -0.69 -17.89 -15.69
N CYS A 510 -0.60 -17.76 -14.36
CA CYS A 510 -1.06 -18.74 -13.38
C CYS A 510 -2.50 -18.45 -12.92
N GLY A 511 -3.21 -17.61 -13.67
CA GLY A 511 -4.54 -17.10 -13.40
C GLY A 511 -5.30 -16.75 -14.69
N THR A 512 -6.57 -16.38 -14.60
CA THR A 512 -7.40 -16.03 -15.77
C THR A 512 -6.98 -14.68 -16.34
N ILE A 513 -6.75 -14.64 -17.65
CA ILE A 513 -6.55 -13.40 -18.42
C ILE A 513 -7.46 -13.38 -19.64
N PRO A 514 -7.90 -12.20 -20.12
CA PRO A 514 -8.68 -12.10 -21.33
C PRO A 514 -7.84 -12.40 -22.56
N ALA A 515 -8.51 -12.48 -23.72
CA ALA A 515 -7.83 -12.40 -25.01
C ALA A 515 -6.97 -11.12 -25.08
N GLN A 516 -5.72 -11.27 -25.51
CA GLN A 516 -4.76 -10.18 -25.57
C GLN A 516 -4.78 -9.54 -26.95
N GLY A 517 -5.25 -8.29 -27.01
CA GLY A 517 -5.57 -7.60 -28.25
C GLY A 517 -6.90 -8.06 -28.88
N SER A 518 -7.10 -7.70 -30.14
CA SER A 518 -8.25 -8.03 -30.97
C SER A 518 -7.85 -8.07 -32.46
N PRO A 519 -8.66 -8.62 -33.37
CA PRO A 519 -8.54 -8.44 -34.82
C PRO A 519 -8.40 -6.97 -35.25
N SER A 520 -9.05 -6.03 -34.57
CA SER A 520 -8.98 -4.60 -34.88
C SER A 520 -7.80 -3.87 -34.21
N LYS A 521 -7.09 -4.49 -33.27
CA LYS A 521 -5.93 -3.92 -32.58
C LYS A 521 -5.08 -5.03 -31.94
N SER A 522 -3.89 -5.30 -32.48
CA SER A 522 -2.97 -6.30 -31.94
C SER A 522 -2.52 -5.98 -30.50
N ALA A 523 -2.06 -6.97 -29.75
CA ALA A 523 -1.48 -6.73 -28.43
C ALA A 523 -0.19 -5.88 -28.52
N GLY A 524 0.61 -6.07 -29.56
CA GLY A 524 1.76 -5.22 -29.88
C GLY A 524 2.99 -5.40 -28.98
N ASN A 525 3.02 -6.41 -28.10
CA ASN A 525 4.21 -6.71 -27.30
C ASN A 525 5.33 -7.27 -28.18
N LYS A 526 6.57 -6.87 -27.90
CA LYS A 526 7.77 -7.46 -28.48
C LYS A 526 8.34 -8.49 -27.49
N PHE A 527 8.44 -9.74 -27.93
CA PHE A 527 8.89 -10.85 -27.10
C PHE A 527 10.37 -11.17 -27.30
N SER A 528 10.95 -11.85 -26.33
CA SER A 528 12.35 -12.28 -26.38
C SER A 528 12.52 -13.48 -27.35
N PRO A 529 13.55 -13.49 -28.23
CA PRO A 529 13.64 -14.47 -29.32
C PRO A 529 14.09 -15.88 -28.92
N GLU A 530 14.72 -16.04 -27.75
CA GLU A 530 15.42 -17.28 -27.37
C GLU A 530 14.82 -17.99 -26.13
N ARG A 531 13.70 -17.49 -25.57
CA ARG A 531 13.15 -17.95 -24.28
C ARG A 531 11.64 -18.06 -24.27
N LEU A 532 11.06 -18.64 -23.22
CA LEU A 532 9.62 -18.84 -23.07
C LEU A 532 8.91 -17.49 -23.10
N ASN A 533 7.99 -17.28 -24.04
CA ASN A 533 7.29 -16.01 -24.18
C ASN A 533 6.02 -15.99 -23.34
N ILE A 534 5.22 -17.04 -23.40
CA ILE A 534 3.99 -17.14 -22.62
C ILE A 534 3.90 -18.52 -21.96
N TYR A 535 3.83 -18.51 -20.63
CA TYR A 535 3.47 -19.65 -19.81
C TYR A 535 1.97 -19.59 -19.46
N ASN A 536 1.22 -20.67 -19.72
CA ASN A 536 -0.17 -20.83 -19.28
C ASN A 536 -0.27 -21.95 -18.23
N GLY A 537 -0.38 -21.56 -16.97
CA GLY A 537 -0.57 -22.49 -15.85
C GLY A 537 -2.01 -22.96 -15.66
N THR A 538 -2.96 -22.47 -16.46
CA THR A 538 -4.39 -22.70 -16.25
C THR A 538 -5.00 -23.69 -17.26
N ALA A 539 -6.21 -24.16 -16.96
CA ALA A 539 -7.04 -24.93 -17.89
C ALA A 539 -7.73 -24.07 -18.96
N ASN A 540 -7.63 -22.74 -18.87
CA ASN A 540 -8.30 -21.82 -19.77
C ASN A 540 -7.45 -21.53 -21.01
N GLN A 541 -8.12 -21.24 -22.13
CA GLN A 541 -7.45 -20.81 -23.35
C GLN A 541 -7.02 -19.35 -23.26
N ILE A 542 -5.79 -19.05 -23.69
CA ILE A 542 -5.29 -17.69 -23.89
C ILE A 542 -5.25 -17.41 -25.39
N THR A 543 -6.04 -16.45 -25.84
CA THR A 543 -6.02 -15.97 -27.23
C THR A 543 -5.11 -14.75 -27.35
N TYR A 544 -4.21 -14.74 -28.32
CA TYR A 544 -3.22 -13.67 -28.52
C TYR A 544 -3.24 -13.14 -29.96
N TYR A 545 -3.66 -11.88 -30.14
CA TYR A 545 -3.75 -11.22 -31.45
C TYR A 545 -2.45 -10.48 -31.80
N LEU A 546 -1.84 -10.84 -32.94
CA LEU A 546 -0.59 -10.23 -33.40
C LEU A 546 -0.73 -9.60 -34.80
N SER A 547 0.04 -8.54 -35.01
CA SER A 547 0.15 -7.88 -36.31
C SER A 547 1.16 -8.61 -37.20
N GLY A 548 0.76 -8.95 -38.41
CA GLY A 548 1.60 -9.64 -39.39
C GLY A 548 1.48 -11.16 -39.35
N ALA A 549 2.41 -11.84 -40.04
CA ALA A 549 2.40 -13.29 -40.21
C ALA A 549 3.00 -14.03 -38.98
N ASN A 550 2.59 -15.28 -38.80
CA ASN A 550 3.12 -16.21 -37.79
C ASN A 550 4.51 -16.73 -38.20
N THR A 551 5.54 -15.89 -38.17
CA THR A 551 6.92 -16.27 -38.54
C THR A 551 7.92 -15.97 -37.42
N SER A 552 8.90 -16.85 -37.26
CA SER A 552 9.92 -16.83 -36.18
C SER A 552 10.92 -15.66 -36.22
N GLY A 553 10.82 -14.75 -37.21
CA GLY A 553 11.61 -13.52 -37.28
C GLY A 553 10.86 -12.24 -36.90
N ASN A 554 9.57 -12.36 -36.56
CA ASN A 554 8.74 -11.23 -36.14
C ASN A 554 8.89 -11.03 -34.61
N PRO A 555 9.42 -9.90 -34.12
CA PRO A 555 9.57 -9.69 -32.67
C PRO A 555 8.23 -9.65 -31.94
N TYR A 556 7.10 -9.46 -32.64
CA TYR A 556 5.76 -9.47 -32.06
C TYR A 556 5.13 -10.87 -31.99
N PHE A 557 5.81 -11.90 -32.50
CA PHE A 557 5.33 -13.27 -32.52
C PHE A 557 5.86 -14.03 -31.29
N PRO A 558 4.99 -14.49 -30.37
CA PRO A 558 5.43 -15.33 -29.26
C PRO A 558 5.70 -16.73 -29.80
N ALA A 559 6.97 -17.03 -30.06
CA ALA A 559 7.42 -18.27 -30.69
C ALA A 559 7.44 -19.44 -29.70
N HIS A 560 7.80 -19.18 -28.45
CA HIS A 560 8.01 -20.18 -27.41
C HIS A 560 6.85 -20.12 -26.41
N LEU A 561 6.07 -21.20 -26.33
CA LEU A 561 4.85 -21.28 -25.53
C LEU A 561 4.83 -22.57 -24.73
N TYR A 562 4.28 -22.51 -23.52
CA TYR A 562 4.10 -23.68 -22.67
C TYR A 562 2.76 -23.62 -21.96
N SER A 563 2.11 -24.78 -21.79
CA SER A 563 0.83 -24.91 -21.10
C SER A 563 0.84 -26.12 -20.18
N ALA A 564 0.78 -25.88 -18.87
CA ALA A 564 0.86 -26.92 -17.84
C ALA A 564 -0.51 -27.37 -17.32
N GLY A 565 -1.51 -26.47 -17.33
CA GLY A 565 -2.83 -26.71 -16.72
C GLY A 565 -3.88 -27.35 -17.63
N GLY A 566 -3.50 -27.90 -18.78
CA GLY A 566 -4.43 -28.41 -19.79
C GLY A 566 -5.10 -27.35 -20.68
N GLY A 567 -4.80 -26.06 -20.44
CA GLY A 567 -5.20 -24.96 -21.31
C GLY A 567 -4.39 -24.91 -22.62
N THR A 568 -4.76 -23.98 -23.50
CA THR A 568 -4.07 -23.77 -24.79
C THR A 568 -3.72 -22.30 -24.99
N ILE A 569 -2.69 -22.01 -25.79
CA ILE A 569 -2.37 -20.66 -26.24
C ILE A 569 -2.60 -20.59 -27.75
N VAL A 570 -3.58 -19.78 -28.17
CA VAL A 570 -3.97 -19.61 -29.56
C VAL A 570 -3.51 -18.27 -30.09
N ARG A 571 -2.69 -18.30 -31.14
CA ARG A 571 -2.15 -17.11 -31.81
C ARG A 571 -2.98 -16.77 -33.03
N ILE A 572 -3.50 -15.55 -33.11
CA ILE A 572 -4.31 -15.08 -34.23
C ILE A 572 -3.55 -14.00 -35.00
N PRO A 573 -3.03 -14.31 -36.20
CA PRO A 573 -2.36 -13.34 -37.06
C PRO A 573 -3.35 -12.44 -37.81
N GLY A 574 -2.82 -11.37 -38.41
CA GLY A 574 -3.58 -10.46 -39.27
C GLY A 574 -4.37 -9.38 -38.52
N ALA A 575 -4.15 -9.22 -37.22
CA ALA A 575 -4.72 -8.10 -36.47
C ALA A 575 -4.12 -6.76 -36.94
N THR A 576 -4.93 -5.70 -36.90
CA THR A 576 -4.46 -4.34 -37.21
C THR A 576 -3.38 -3.94 -36.20
N ALA A 577 -2.26 -3.41 -36.67
CA ALA A 577 -1.14 -3.07 -35.80
C ALA A 577 -1.52 -2.01 -34.76
N ASN A 578 -1.27 -2.33 -33.49
CA ASN A 578 -1.33 -1.35 -32.42
C ASN A 578 -0.21 -0.31 -32.63
N PRO A 579 -0.52 0.99 -32.73
CA PRO A 579 0.49 2.02 -32.98
C PRO A 579 1.41 2.23 -31.77
N CYS A 580 1.05 1.66 -30.61
CA CYS A 580 1.82 1.73 -29.38
C CYS A 580 2.18 3.18 -29.00
N THR A 581 1.23 4.12 -29.14
CA THR A 581 1.42 5.53 -28.78
C THR A 581 1.34 5.76 -27.28
N SER A 582 2.21 6.59 -26.73
CA SER A 582 2.18 6.99 -25.31
C SER A 582 0.84 7.62 -24.94
N THR A 583 0.19 7.13 -23.88
CA THR A 583 -1.02 7.75 -23.33
C THR A 583 -0.68 8.89 -22.37
N ILE A 584 0.55 8.93 -21.86
CA ILE A 584 1.07 10.00 -20.99
C ILE A 584 1.43 11.23 -21.82
N CYS A 585 2.04 11.03 -22.99
CA CYS A 585 2.67 12.11 -23.76
C CYS A 585 1.86 12.69 -24.91
N THR A 586 0.70 12.12 -25.23
CA THR A 586 -0.17 12.62 -26.29
C THR A 586 -1.49 13.14 -25.71
N PRO A 587 -2.00 14.32 -26.15
CA PRO A 587 -3.35 14.72 -25.79
C PRO A 587 -4.35 13.67 -26.28
N PRO A 588 -5.53 13.54 -25.63
CA PRO A 588 -6.48 12.46 -25.87
C PRO A 588 -6.76 12.28 -27.37
N THR A 589 -6.59 11.05 -27.85
CA THR A 589 -6.83 10.71 -29.26
C THR A 589 -8.32 10.84 -29.59
N PRO A 590 -8.67 11.14 -30.86
CA PRO A 590 -10.05 11.30 -31.29
C PRO A 590 -10.86 10.01 -31.09
N ASN A 591 -12.16 10.17 -30.81
CA ASN A 591 -13.19 9.13 -30.78
C ASN A 591 -12.94 8.04 -31.85
N PRO A 592 -12.69 6.77 -31.46
CA PRO A 592 -12.41 5.68 -32.39
C PRO A 592 -13.64 5.22 -33.21
N PHE A 593 -14.84 5.77 -32.95
CA PHE A 593 -16.09 5.46 -33.65
C PHE A 593 -16.73 6.69 -34.31
N PRO A 594 -16.23 7.16 -35.47
CA PRO A 594 -16.79 8.32 -36.17
C PRO A 594 -18.23 8.11 -36.70
N GLY A 595 -18.70 6.86 -36.78
CA GLY A 595 -20.00 6.48 -37.33
C GLY A 595 -21.09 6.13 -36.31
N VAL A 596 -20.75 6.07 -35.02
CA VAL A 596 -21.70 5.72 -33.93
C VAL A 596 -21.94 6.90 -32.99
N ILE A 597 -20.93 7.78 -32.81
CA ILE A 597 -20.96 8.88 -31.84
C ILE A 597 -20.57 10.20 -32.53
N LYS A 598 -21.36 11.25 -32.34
CA LYS A 598 -21.03 12.61 -32.81
C LYS A 598 -20.27 13.37 -31.72
N GLY A 599 -18.93 13.37 -31.75
CA GLY A 599 -18.13 14.26 -30.90
C GLY A 599 -16.65 13.88 -30.71
N LYS A 600 -15.81 14.89 -30.42
CA LYS A 600 -14.47 14.75 -29.83
C LYS A 600 -14.61 15.04 -28.33
N SER A 601 -13.96 14.29 -27.44
CA SER A 601 -13.77 14.76 -26.06
C SER A 601 -12.69 15.85 -26.08
N THR A 602 -13.04 17.06 -25.65
CA THR A 602 -12.12 18.21 -25.58
C THR A 602 -11.96 18.76 -24.17
N THR A 603 -12.76 18.28 -23.20
CA THR A 603 -12.75 18.66 -21.77
C THR A 603 -13.23 17.50 -20.86
N ILE A 604 -12.93 17.55 -19.56
CA ILE A 604 -13.45 16.62 -18.52
C ILE A 604 -15.00 16.53 -18.52
N ASN A 605 -15.72 17.59 -18.89
CA ASN A 605 -17.19 17.58 -18.95
C ASN A 605 -17.74 16.82 -20.17
N ASP A 606 -16.95 16.65 -21.23
CA ASP A 606 -17.35 15.85 -22.41
C ASP A 606 -17.30 14.33 -22.10
N ASP A 607 -16.56 13.93 -21.07
CA ASP A 607 -16.25 12.53 -20.75
C ASP A 607 -17.41 11.77 -20.14
N ILE A 608 -18.20 12.42 -19.28
CA ILE A 608 -19.40 11.80 -18.71
C ILE A 608 -20.41 11.49 -19.83
N SER A 609 -20.61 12.44 -20.75
CA SER A 609 -21.52 12.25 -21.88
C SER A 609 -21.04 11.13 -22.80
N LEU A 610 -19.75 11.13 -23.15
CA LEU A 610 -19.14 10.08 -23.97
C LEU A 610 -19.22 8.70 -23.29
N TYR A 611 -18.94 8.61 -21.99
CA TYR A 611 -19.07 7.37 -21.23
C TYR A 611 -20.50 6.84 -21.28
N ASN A 612 -21.49 7.70 -21.03
CA ASN A 612 -22.90 7.29 -21.04
C ASN A 612 -23.37 6.83 -22.43
N GLU A 613 -22.92 7.50 -23.50
CA GLU A 613 -23.20 7.08 -24.88
C GLU A 613 -22.58 5.72 -25.21
N LEU A 614 -21.32 5.49 -24.79
CA LEU A 614 -20.65 4.21 -24.92
C LEU A 614 -21.38 3.10 -24.15
N GLN A 615 -21.83 3.38 -22.93
CA GLN A 615 -22.58 2.43 -22.12
C GLN A 615 -23.93 2.08 -22.75
N GLN A 616 -24.67 3.06 -23.27
CA GLN A 616 -25.92 2.83 -24.02
C GLN A 616 -25.70 2.00 -25.29
N ALA A 617 -24.53 2.09 -25.91
CA ALA A 617 -24.15 1.26 -27.05
C ALA A 617 -23.69 -0.15 -26.63
N TYR A 618 -23.08 -0.30 -25.46
CA TYR A 618 -22.50 -1.54 -24.95
C TYR A 618 -23.57 -2.55 -24.52
N GLU A 619 -24.51 -2.15 -23.65
CA GLU A 619 -25.46 -3.08 -23.00
C GLU A 619 -26.30 -3.89 -24.00
N PRO A 620 -26.92 -3.30 -25.04
CA PRO A 620 -27.71 -4.08 -26.00
C PRO A 620 -26.86 -5.05 -26.80
N ARG A 621 -25.61 -4.68 -27.11
CA ARG A 621 -24.66 -5.55 -27.84
C ARG A 621 -24.19 -6.70 -26.98
N LEU A 622 -23.97 -6.47 -25.68
CA LEU A 622 -23.60 -7.53 -24.75
C LEU A 622 -24.76 -8.52 -24.59
N ALA A 623 -26.00 -8.01 -24.52
CA ALA A 623 -27.20 -8.85 -24.49
C ALA A 623 -27.34 -9.69 -25.78
N GLU A 624 -27.13 -9.08 -26.96
CA GLU A 624 -27.12 -9.80 -28.25
C GLU A 624 -26.02 -10.88 -28.28
N TYR A 625 -24.80 -10.52 -27.85
CA TYR A 625 -23.65 -11.42 -27.80
C TYR A 625 -23.93 -12.66 -26.92
N LYS A 626 -24.47 -12.44 -25.71
CA LYS A 626 -24.84 -13.52 -24.79
C LYS A 626 -26.01 -14.35 -25.31
N ALA A 627 -27.06 -13.70 -25.83
CA ALA A 627 -28.23 -14.39 -26.37
C ALA A 627 -27.89 -15.26 -27.59
N ALA A 628 -26.92 -14.82 -28.39
CA ALA A 628 -26.38 -15.58 -29.49
C ALA A 628 -25.40 -16.68 -29.05
N GLY A 629 -25.06 -16.85 -27.76
CA GLY A 629 -24.11 -17.88 -27.30
C GLY A 629 -22.72 -17.74 -27.94
N TYR A 630 -22.31 -16.52 -28.28
CA TYR A 630 -21.03 -16.25 -28.93
C TYR A 630 -19.83 -16.57 -28.04
N ASP A 631 -19.99 -16.51 -26.72
CA ASP A 631 -19.01 -16.99 -25.74
C ASP A 631 -18.72 -18.49 -25.90
N PHE A 632 -19.76 -19.31 -26.00
CA PHE A 632 -19.62 -20.75 -26.25
C PHE A 632 -18.97 -21.01 -27.61
N LEU A 633 -19.40 -20.26 -28.63
CA LEU A 633 -18.89 -20.39 -29.98
C LEU A 633 -17.37 -20.11 -30.05
N LEU A 634 -16.93 -18.99 -29.47
CA LEU A 634 -15.51 -18.61 -29.48
C LEU A 634 -14.64 -19.53 -28.61
N LYS A 635 -15.20 -20.17 -27.58
CA LYS A 635 -14.47 -21.11 -26.72
C LYS A 635 -14.23 -22.47 -27.39
N ASN A 636 -15.13 -22.91 -28.27
CA ASN A 636 -15.16 -24.30 -28.74
C ASN A 636 -14.86 -24.49 -30.23
N PHE A 637 -14.87 -23.43 -31.04
CA PHE A 637 -14.73 -23.52 -32.49
C PHE A 637 -13.54 -22.67 -32.99
N ASN A 638 -12.74 -23.24 -33.91
CA ASN A 638 -11.57 -22.57 -34.49
C ASN A 638 -11.93 -21.74 -35.73
N LYS A 639 -11.09 -20.75 -36.03
CA LYS A 639 -11.29 -19.68 -37.01
C LYS A 639 -11.52 -20.13 -38.47
N GLU A 640 -11.27 -21.38 -38.82
CA GLU A 640 -10.83 -21.67 -40.19
C GLU A 640 -11.88 -21.53 -41.30
N ASP A 641 -13.21 -21.60 -41.11
CA ASP A 641 -14.13 -21.48 -42.27
C ASP A 641 -15.57 -20.95 -42.03
N ASP A 642 -15.97 -20.55 -40.81
CA ASP A 642 -17.39 -20.25 -40.51
C ASP A 642 -17.70 -18.76 -40.26
N ASP A 643 -18.57 -18.18 -41.11
CA ASP A 643 -19.03 -16.77 -41.03
C ASP A 643 -19.60 -16.38 -39.66
N ILE A 644 -20.20 -17.32 -38.92
CA ILE A 644 -20.75 -17.08 -37.59
C ILE A 644 -19.67 -16.86 -36.52
N VAL A 645 -18.52 -17.55 -36.65
CA VAL A 645 -17.35 -17.38 -35.77
C VAL A 645 -16.73 -16.01 -36.00
N VAL A 646 -16.58 -15.61 -37.27
CA VAL A 646 -16.10 -14.26 -37.61
C VAL A 646 -17.06 -13.17 -37.11
N LYS A 647 -18.38 -13.40 -37.16
CA LYS A 647 -19.37 -12.47 -36.61
C LYS A 647 -19.26 -12.36 -35.08
N ALA A 648 -19.10 -13.49 -34.39
CA ALA A 648 -18.91 -13.54 -32.94
C ALA A 648 -17.64 -12.78 -32.52
N GLU A 649 -16.51 -13.00 -33.21
CA GLU A 649 -15.25 -12.27 -32.97
C GLU A 649 -15.45 -10.75 -33.12
N ARG A 650 -16.06 -10.29 -34.22
CA ARG A 650 -16.30 -8.85 -34.45
C ARG A 650 -17.18 -8.20 -33.37
N MET A 651 -18.16 -8.94 -32.85
CA MET A 651 -18.99 -8.45 -31.75
C MET A 651 -18.18 -8.39 -30.45
N GLN A 652 -17.39 -9.43 -30.15
CA GLN A 652 -16.49 -9.45 -29.00
C GLN A 652 -15.51 -8.27 -29.05
N ASP A 653 -14.94 -7.97 -30.21
CA ASP A 653 -14.03 -6.84 -30.42
C ASP A 653 -14.68 -5.50 -30.15
N THR A 654 -15.91 -5.34 -30.63
CA THR A 654 -16.68 -4.11 -30.45
C THR A 654 -16.95 -3.90 -28.96
N LEU A 655 -17.35 -4.96 -28.25
CA LEU A 655 -17.57 -4.93 -26.81
C LEU A 655 -16.27 -4.63 -26.04
N ALA A 656 -15.17 -5.33 -26.37
CA ALA A 656 -13.87 -5.12 -25.75
C ALA A 656 -13.37 -3.69 -25.96
N THR A 657 -13.50 -3.15 -27.17
CA THR A 657 -13.09 -1.78 -27.51
C THR A 657 -13.90 -0.75 -26.73
N ILE A 658 -15.24 -0.89 -26.70
CA ILE A 658 -16.10 0.01 -25.94
C ILE A 658 -15.78 -0.05 -24.44
N SER A 659 -15.61 -1.25 -23.88
CA SER A 659 -15.23 -1.47 -22.47
C SER A 659 -13.88 -0.83 -22.14
N LEU A 660 -12.86 -1.01 -23.00
CA LEU A 660 -11.54 -0.38 -22.87
C LEU A 660 -11.64 1.13 -22.87
N THR A 661 -12.36 1.73 -23.83
CA THR A 661 -12.54 3.18 -23.90
C THR A 661 -13.28 3.72 -22.68
N MET A 662 -14.34 3.06 -22.22
CA MET A 662 -15.05 3.44 -20.99
C MET A 662 -14.12 3.39 -19.77
N SER A 663 -13.28 2.36 -19.66
CA SER A 663 -12.31 2.24 -18.57
C SER A 663 -11.24 3.33 -18.62
N GLU A 664 -10.66 3.62 -19.78
CA GLU A 664 -9.69 4.72 -19.96
C GLU A 664 -10.29 6.07 -19.54
N ILE A 665 -11.53 6.35 -19.94
CA ILE A 665 -12.28 7.54 -19.55
C ILE A 665 -12.48 7.58 -18.03
N ALA A 666 -12.96 6.49 -17.43
CA ALA A 666 -13.21 6.45 -15.99
C ALA A 666 -11.93 6.66 -15.19
N LYS A 667 -10.86 5.95 -15.54
CA LYS A 667 -9.57 6.01 -14.85
C LYS A 667 -8.92 7.38 -14.93
N ARG A 668 -8.90 8.02 -16.11
CA ARG A 668 -8.28 9.34 -16.24
C ARG A 668 -9.01 10.38 -15.39
N ASN A 669 -10.33 10.29 -15.28
CA ASN A 669 -11.11 11.21 -14.47
C ASN A 669 -10.97 10.92 -12.98
N ILE A 670 -11.02 9.66 -12.55
CA ILE A 670 -10.73 9.26 -11.17
C ILE A 670 -9.33 9.74 -10.77
N ASN A 671 -8.31 9.46 -11.59
CA ASN A 671 -6.96 9.93 -11.33
C ASN A 671 -6.90 11.47 -11.29
N ALA A 672 -7.54 12.18 -12.21
CA ALA A 672 -7.57 13.65 -12.19
C ALA A 672 -8.15 14.20 -10.88
N ILE A 673 -9.21 13.58 -10.34
CA ILE A 673 -9.79 13.97 -9.05
C ILE A 673 -8.79 13.75 -7.90
N TYR A 674 -8.06 12.63 -7.88
CA TYR A 674 -7.02 12.39 -6.88
C TYR A 674 -5.76 13.26 -7.06
N GLN A 675 -5.49 13.75 -8.28
CA GLN A 675 -4.38 14.65 -8.56
C GLN A 675 -4.71 16.13 -8.27
N ASP A 676 -5.98 16.52 -8.16
CA ASP A 676 -6.37 17.90 -7.85
C ASP A 676 -5.92 18.29 -6.44
N THR A 677 -4.97 19.22 -6.36
CA THR A 677 -4.35 19.66 -5.11
C THR A 677 -5.11 20.82 -4.45
N LEU A 678 -6.06 21.42 -5.17
CA LEU A 678 -6.83 22.57 -4.71
C LEU A 678 -8.16 22.11 -4.09
N VAL A 679 -8.87 21.22 -4.77
CA VAL A 679 -10.18 20.74 -4.36
C VAL A 679 -10.34 19.27 -4.68
N PHE A 680 -10.67 18.46 -3.68
CA PHE A 680 -11.09 17.09 -3.89
C PHE A 680 -12.60 16.99 -4.09
N ASP A 681 -13.00 16.77 -5.33
CA ASP A 681 -14.39 16.59 -5.70
C ASP A 681 -14.86 15.14 -5.43
N ARG A 682 -15.23 14.88 -4.18
CA ARG A 682 -15.71 13.56 -3.74
C ARG A 682 -17.05 13.19 -4.38
N GLU A 683 -17.90 14.17 -4.71
CA GLU A 683 -19.16 13.94 -5.42
C GLU A 683 -18.88 13.42 -6.83
N ALA A 684 -17.94 14.04 -7.55
CA ALA A 684 -17.50 13.56 -8.85
C ALA A 684 -16.88 12.15 -8.76
N LEU A 685 -16.07 11.87 -7.73
CA LEU A 685 -15.49 10.55 -7.51
C LEU A 685 -16.56 9.47 -7.34
N ASN A 686 -17.53 9.71 -6.44
CA ASN A 686 -18.66 8.83 -6.23
C ASN A 686 -19.51 8.66 -7.49
N GLY A 687 -19.66 9.75 -8.26
CA GLY A 687 -20.29 9.72 -9.58
C GLY A 687 -19.60 8.77 -10.55
N TRP A 688 -18.27 8.75 -10.59
CA TRP A 688 -17.51 7.82 -11.43
C TRP A 688 -17.60 6.37 -10.96
N TYR A 689 -17.41 6.11 -9.66
CA TYR A 689 -17.58 4.75 -9.11
C TYR A 689 -19.00 4.21 -9.32
N ASN A 690 -20.02 5.07 -9.26
CA ASN A 690 -21.38 4.68 -9.56
C ASN A 690 -21.59 4.34 -11.05
N ARG A 691 -20.95 5.05 -11.98
CA ARG A 691 -21.04 4.76 -13.43
C ARG A 691 -20.39 3.44 -13.83
N ILE A 692 -19.26 3.09 -13.20
CA ILE A 692 -18.53 1.86 -13.51
C ILE A 692 -19.32 0.66 -12.97
N ASN A 693 -19.71 -0.24 -13.88
CA ASN A 693 -20.53 -1.41 -13.55
C ASN A 693 -19.66 -2.65 -13.27
N THR A 694 -18.81 -2.57 -12.24
CA THR A 694 -17.99 -3.69 -11.77
C THR A 694 -18.08 -3.82 -10.25
N ILE A 695 -17.92 -5.04 -9.72
CA ILE A 695 -17.95 -5.31 -8.27
C ILE A 695 -16.93 -4.43 -7.54
N GLY A 696 -15.69 -4.35 -8.04
CA GLY A 696 -14.65 -3.51 -7.47
C GLY A 696 -15.04 -2.03 -7.37
N ALA A 697 -15.60 -1.43 -8.43
CA ALA A 697 -16.07 -0.05 -8.35
C ALA A 697 -17.16 0.16 -7.29
N LYS A 698 -17.98 -0.86 -7.02
CA LYS A 698 -19.03 -0.80 -5.99
C LYS A 698 -18.44 -0.87 -4.60
N TYR A 699 -17.45 -1.74 -4.37
CA TYR A 699 -16.69 -1.74 -3.12
C TYR A 699 -15.94 -0.41 -2.90
N SER A 700 -15.35 0.20 -3.93
CA SER A 700 -14.74 1.54 -3.84
C SER A 700 -15.77 2.61 -3.45
N LEU A 701 -16.98 2.56 -4.00
CA LEU A 701 -18.08 3.46 -3.64
C LEU A 701 -18.53 3.27 -2.19
N VAL A 702 -18.67 2.02 -1.73
CA VAL A 702 -18.99 1.68 -0.33
C VAL A 702 -17.93 2.25 0.61
N ASN A 703 -16.63 2.09 0.30
CA ASN A 703 -15.55 2.67 1.08
C ASN A 703 -15.60 4.20 1.09
N SER A 704 -15.88 4.85 -0.04
CA SER A 704 -15.97 6.31 -0.08
C SER A 704 -17.12 6.86 0.77
N TYR A 705 -18.29 6.20 0.75
CA TYR A 705 -19.41 6.53 1.66
C TYR A 705 -19.07 6.25 3.12
N PHE A 706 -18.27 5.23 3.40
CA PHE A 706 -17.84 4.93 4.77
C PHE A 706 -16.93 6.04 5.31
N GLU A 707 -15.97 6.51 4.50
CA GLU A 707 -15.05 7.59 4.86
C GLU A 707 -15.76 8.92 5.16
N THR A 708 -16.92 9.18 4.55
CA THR A 708 -17.74 10.38 4.81
C THR A 708 -18.72 10.20 5.98
N GLY A 709 -18.76 9.02 6.61
CA GLY A 709 -19.73 8.69 7.64
C GLY A 709 -21.15 8.47 7.09
N GLU A 710 -21.33 8.36 5.78
CA GLU A 710 -22.60 8.09 5.10
C GLU A 710 -22.93 6.59 5.13
N TYR A 711 -22.94 6.00 6.33
CA TYR A 711 -23.08 4.56 6.54
C TYR A 711 -24.36 3.97 5.92
N ASP A 712 -25.44 4.75 5.87
CA ASP A 712 -26.70 4.32 5.25
C ASP A 712 -26.56 4.13 3.74
N LEU A 713 -25.81 5.02 3.05
CA LEU A 713 -25.52 4.88 1.62
C LEU A 713 -24.58 3.70 1.37
N ALA A 714 -23.57 3.52 2.23
CA ALA A 714 -22.67 2.38 2.18
C ALA A 714 -23.43 1.04 2.25
N ARG A 715 -24.35 0.88 3.22
CA ARG A 715 -25.16 -0.34 3.34
C ARG A 715 -26.13 -0.55 2.17
N GLN A 716 -26.71 0.51 1.62
CA GLN A 716 -27.59 0.40 0.44
C GLN A 716 -26.83 -0.10 -0.79
N GLU A 717 -25.65 0.45 -1.06
CA GLU A 717 -24.85 0.03 -2.20
C GLU A 717 -24.33 -1.40 -2.00
N LEU A 718 -23.88 -1.76 -0.79
CA LEU A 718 -23.46 -3.12 -0.45
C LEU A 718 -24.60 -4.15 -0.64
N ALA A 719 -25.82 -3.83 -0.23
CA ALA A 719 -26.98 -4.70 -0.44
C ALA A 719 -27.38 -4.85 -1.93
N SER A 720 -26.93 -3.93 -2.79
CA SER A 720 -27.24 -3.96 -4.23
C SER A 720 -26.33 -4.90 -5.03
N ILE A 721 -25.13 -5.23 -4.53
CA ILE A 721 -24.14 -6.04 -5.24
C ILE A 721 -24.69 -7.40 -5.69
N PRO A 722 -25.26 -8.27 -4.82
CA PRO A 722 -25.79 -9.57 -5.25
C PRO A 722 -27.05 -9.47 -6.12
N GLN A 723 -27.69 -8.29 -6.18
CA GLN A 723 -28.82 -8.04 -7.08
C GLN A 723 -28.37 -7.63 -8.48
N ARG A 724 -27.16 -7.05 -8.58
CA ARG A 724 -26.59 -6.51 -9.83
C ARG A 724 -25.65 -7.50 -10.53
N PHE A 725 -24.94 -8.31 -9.76
CA PHE A 725 -23.93 -9.24 -10.27
C PHE A 725 -24.30 -10.67 -9.89
N ALA A 726 -24.10 -11.59 -10.84
CA ALA A 726 -24.11 -13.02 -10.54
C ALA A 726 -22.72 -13.38 -10.03
N LEU A 727 -22.58 -13.46 -8.70
CA LEU A 727 -21.31 -13.72 -8.02
C LEU A 727 -20.92 -15.19 -8.17
N ASP A 728 -19.66 -15.45 -8.49
CA ASP A 728 -19.08 -16.79 -8.35
C ASP A 728 -18.79 -17.14 -6.88
N GLU A 729 -18.27 -18.34 -6.63
CA GLU A 729 -17.98 -18.83 -5.27
C GLU A 729 -16.98 -17.93 -4.52
N ASN A 730 -15.93 -17.47 -5.20
CA ASN A 730 -14.90 -16.61 -4.61
C ASN A 730 -15.41 -15.19 -4.40
N GLU A 731 -16.16 -14.65 -5.36
CA GLU A 731 -16.79 -13.34 -5.26
C GLU A 731 -17.85 -13.30 -4.15
N SER A 732 -18.59 -14.39 -3.95
CA SER A 732 -19.55 -14.53 -2.85
C SER A 732 -18.85 -14.60 -1.50
N ALA A 733 -17.75 -15.34 -1.38
CA ALA A 733 -16.96 -15.40 -0.14
C ALA A 733 -16.41 -14.03 0.24
N GLU A 734 -15.83 -13.29 -0.72
CA GLU A 734 -15.34 -11.94 -0.47
C GLU A 734 -16.48 -10.95 -0.17
N TYR A 735 -17.64 -11.10 -0.79
CA TYR A 735 -18.81 -10.29 -0.47
C TYR A 735 -19.24 -10.44 0.99
N ASP A 736 -19.31 -11.68 1.47
CA ASP A 736 -19.67 -11.98 2.86
C ASP A 736 -18.61 -11.43 3.83
N ASN A 737 -17.32 -11.61 3.50
CA ASN A 737 -16.21 -11.08 4.28
C ASN A 737 -16.23 -9.53 4.33
N PHE A 738 -16.53 -8.88 3.21
CA PHE A 738 -16.65 -7.43 3.14
C PHE A 738 -17.86 -6.91 3.93
N CYS A 739 -18.96 -7.66 3.98
CA CYS A 739 -20.09 -7.34 4.84
C CYS A 739 -19.74 -7.39 6.33
N GLN A 740 -18.98 -8.40 6.76
CA GLN A 740 -18.49 -8.51 8.14
C GLN A 740 -17.55 -7.37 8.47
N PHE A 741 -16.53 -7.14 7.63
CA PHE A 741 -15.59 -6.03 7.80
C PHE A 741 -16.29 -4.68 7.92
N ASN A 742 -17.25 -4.40 7.04
CA ASN A 742 -18.04 -3.16 7.07
C ASN A 742 -18.87 -3.02 8.35
N SER A 743 -19.44 -4.11 8.84
CA SER A 743 -20.26 -4.11 10.07
C SER A 743 -19.42 -3.82 11.31
N LEU A 744 -18.26 -4.46 11.42
CA LEU A 744 -17.28 -4.23 12.49
C LEU A 744 -16.85 -2.76 12.53
N ARG A 745 -16.34 -2.24 11.40
CA ARG A 745 -15.88 -0.84 11.35
C ARG A 745 -17.02 0.15 11.58
N GLU A 746 -18.24 -0.11 11.08
CA GLU A 746 -19.37 0.78 11.35
C GLU A 746 -19.67 0.87 12.85
N SER A 747 -19.66 -0.26 13.56
CA SER A 747 -19.85 -0.31 15.02
C SER A 747 -18.80 0.50 15.77
N VAL A 748 -17.52 0.32 15.43
CA VAL A 748 -16.39 1.03 16.03
C VAL A 748 -16.52 2.53 15.85
N PHE A 749 -16.68 2.99 14.60
CA PHE A 749 -16.69 4.42 14.29
C PHE A 749 -17.95 5.13 14.81
N LYS A 750 -19.12 4.48 14.81
CA LYS A 750 -20.34 5.03 15.42
C LYS A 750 -20.22 5.23 16.93
N SER A 751 -19.36 4.47 17.60
CA SER A 751 -19.08 4.66 19.03
C SER A 751 -18.14 5.82 19.33
N GLY A 752 -17.65 6.53 18.30
CA GLY A 752 -16.64 7.58 18.41
C GLY A 752 -15.23 7.03 18.61
N ARG A 753 -15.05 5.71 18.48
CA ARG A 753 -13.75 5.04 18.51
C ARG A 753 -13.16 4.93 17.11
N ASN A 754 -11.90 4.52 17.03
CA ASN A 754 -11.21 4.22 15.78
C ASN A 754 -10.43 2.90 15.88
N TYR A 755 -9.72 2.55 14.81
CA TYR A 755 -8.97 1.30 14.69
C TYR A 755 -7.81 1.13 15.70
N LYS A 756 -7.40 2.17 16.44
CA LYS A 756 -6.44 2.04 17.55
C LYS A 756 -7.11 1.57 18.85
N GLN A 757 -8.44 1.69 18.92
CA GLN A 757 -9.25 1.51 20.13
C GLN A 757 -10.19 0.30 20.02
N LEU A 758 -9.87 -0.67 19.17
CA LEU A 758 -10.55 -1.96 19.12
C LEU A 758 -10.36 -2.71 20.45
N THR A 759 -11.42 -3.41 20.85
CA THR A 759 -11.45 -4.36 21.96
C THR A 759 -10.77 -5.68 21.57
N GLU A 760 -10.45 -6.53 22.55
CA GLU A 760 -9.88 -7.85 22.28
C GLU A 760 -10.81 -8.70 21.40
N GLU A 761 -12.12 -8.60 21.58
CA GLU A 761 -13.11 -9.29 20.72
C GLU A 761 -13.13 -8.74 19.29
N GLU A 762 -13.06 -7.42 19.11
CA GLU A 762 -13.02 -6.78 17.79
C GLU A 762 -11.69 -7.06 17.06
N ILE A 763 -10.58 -7.20 17.80
CA ILE A 763 -9.30 -7.65 17.24
C ILE A 763 -9.41 -9.09 16.75
N ALA A 764 -10.02 -9.98 17.53
CA ALA A 764 -10.23 -11.38 17.13
C ALA A 764 -11.13 -11.49 15.88
N GLU A 765 -12.24 -10.75 15.82
CA GLU A 765 -13.10 -10.69 14.62
C GLU A 765 -12.33 -10.18 13.40
N LEU A 766 -11.46 -9.18 13.60
CA LEU A 766 -10.61 -8.66 12.53
C LEU A 766 -9.56 -9.68 12.07
N GLN A 767 -9.02 -10.52 12.96
CA GLN A 767 -8.12 -11.62 12.60
C GLN A 767 -8.85 -12.68 11.76
N GLU A 768 -10.09 -13.03 12.10
CA GLU A 768 -10.89 -13.95 11.28
C GLU A 768 -11.12 -13.41 9.86
N ILE A 769 -11.40 -12.10 9.73
CA ILE A 769 -11.52 -11.43 8.42
C ILE A 769 -10.21 -11.52 7.63
N ALA A 770 -9.07 -11.29 8.31
CA ALA A 770 -7.73 -11.38 7.73
C ALA A 770 -7.40 -12.79 7.22
N GLU A 771 -7.77 -13.84 7.97
CA GLU A 771 -7.44 -15.24 7.69
C GLU A 771 -8.20 -15.86 6.50
N GLN A 772 -9.29 -15.24 6.02
CA GLN A 772 -9.99 -15.70 4.81
C GLN A 772 -9.13 -15.61 3.53
N ASN A 773 -7.98 -14.92 3.60
CA ASN A 773 -6.90 -14.94 2.60
C ASN A 773 -7.32 -14.61 1.15
N ALA A 774 -8.38 -13.82 0.96
CA ALA A 774 -8.80 -13.35 -0.35
C ALA A 774 -9.50 -11.99 -0.27
N GLY A 775 -9.26 -11.12 -1.25
CA GLY A 775 -10.04 -9.90 -1.46
C GLY A 775 -9.59 -8.65 -0.68
N ILE A 776 -10.41 -7.60 -0.73
CA ILE A 776 -10.14 -6.29 -0.11
C ILE A 776 -10.24 -6.38 1.41
N SER A 777 -11.16 -7.20 1.91
CA SER A 777 -11.49 -7.31 3.33
C SER A 777 -10.35 -7.88 4.15
N SER A 778 -9.85 -9.06 3.76
CA SER A 778 -8.71 -9.70 4.41
C SER A 778 -7.48 -8.81 4.40
N THR A 779 -7.23 -8.17 3.25
CA THR A 779 -6.10 -7.27 3.12
C THR A 779 -6.24 -6.10 4.10
N SER A 780 -7.35 -5.35 4.05
CA SER A 780 -7.63 -4.23 4.95
C SER A 780 -7.53 -4.61 6.42
N ALA A 781 -8.05 -5.76 6.81
CA ALA A 781 -7.97 -6.29 8.16
C ALA A 781 -6.52 -6.55 8.59
N SER A 782 -5.72 -7.26 7.78
CA SER A 782 -4.30 -7.51 8.04
C SER A 782 -3.50 -6.22 8.23
N SER A 783 -3.78 -5.16 7.46
CA SER A 783 -3.09 -3.87 7.69
C SER A 783 -3.48 -3.20 8.99
N ILE A 784 -4.76 -3.23 9.35
CA ILE A 784 -5.23 -2.61 10.59
C ILE A 784 -4.58 -3.33 11.78
N LEU A 785 -4.57 -4.66 11.76
CA LEU A 785 -3.93 -5.52 12.76
C LEU A 785 -2.43 -5.25 12.87
N CYS A 786 -1.72 -5.24 11.73
CA CYS A 786 -0.29 -5.05 11.72
C CYS A 786 0.10 -3.64 12.21
N PHE A 787 -0.63 -2.61 11.77
CA PHE A 787 -0.31 -1.22 12.12
C PHE A 787 -0.64 -0.87 13.58
N PHE A 788 -1.87 -1.16 14.03
CA PHE A 788 -2.33 -0.71 15.36
C PHE A 788 -1.99 -1.69 16.49
N TYR A 789 -1.82 -2.97 16.18
CA TYR A 789 -1.70 -4.03 17.17
C TYR A 789 -0.42 -4.84 17.07
N GLY A 790 0.42 -4.60 16.05
CA GLY A 790 1.63 -5.40 15.80
C GLY A 790 1.34 -6.85 15.43
N ILE A 791 0.08 -7.18 15.11
CA ILE A 791 -0.34 -8.50 14.66
C ILE A 791 -0.23 -8.50 13.13
N CYS A 792 0.97 -8.78 12.64
CA CYS A 792 1.22 -8.83 11.21
C CYS A 792 0.99 -10.26 10.70
N HIS A 793 0.08 -10.41 9.74
CA HIS A 793 -0.07 -11.62 8.96
C HIS A 793 1.01 -11.60 7.88
N ASP A 794 2.23 -12.01 8.23
CA ASP A 794 3.35 -12.22 7.30
C ASP A 794 3.27 -13.61 6.67
N GLU A 795 2.08 -14.04 6.25
CA GLU A 795 1.94 -15.21 5.39
C GLU A 795 1.60 -14.70 3.99
N GLU A 796 2.66 -14.40 3.25
CA GLU A 796 2.63 -14.75 1.83
C GLU A 796 2.25 -16.23 1.78
N PRO A 797 1.32 -16.65 0.90
CA PRO A 797 1.26 -18.07 0.60
C PRO A 797 2.70 -18.46 0.24
N GLU A 798 3.28 -19.42 0.96
CA GLU A 798 4.47 -20.11 0.48
C GLU A 798 4.10 -20.55 -0.93
N ILE A 799 4.63 -19.85 -1.93
CA ILE A 799 4.65 -20.39 -3.26
C ILE A 799 5.60 -21.57 -3.08
N ASP A 800 5.04 -22.78 -3.05
CA ASP A 800 5.82 -24.00 -3.09
C ASP A 800 6.74 -23.91 -4.33
N TYR A 801 7.99 -23.56 -4.08
CA TYR A 801 9.06 -23.53 -5.06
C TYR A 801 9.63 -24.93 -5.25
N ASP A 802 8.81 -25.98 -5.32
CA ASP A 802 9.25 -27.19 -6.01
C ASP A 802 9.27 -26.97 -7.54
N MET A 803 10.06 -25.96 -7.95
CA MET A 803 10.67 -25.81 -9.27
C MET A 803 12.13 -26.27 -9.26
N ASP A 804 12.56 -27.03 -8.25
CA ASP A 804 13.77 -27.85 -8.35
C ASP A 804 13.62 -28.94 -9.43
N ASN A 805 12.39 -29.17 -9.91
CA ASN A 805 12.17 -29.52 -11.30
C ASN A 805 12.19 -28.26 -12.17
N THR A 806 13.38 -27.79 -12.50
CA THR A 806 13.58 -27.52 -13.92
C THR A 806 13.18 -28.83 -14.61
N PRO A 807 12.18 -28.88 -15.50
CA PRO A 807 12.28 -29.89 -16.52
C PRO A 807 13.54 -29.46 -17.25
N ASN A 808 14.67 -30.08 -16.90
CA ASN A 808 15.71 -30.37 -17.87
C ASN A 808 14.95 -30.62 -19.16
N ALA A 809 15.11 -29.74 -20.16
CA ALA A 809 14.43 -29.86 -21.44
C ALA A 809 14.36 -31.36 -21.74
N PRO A 810 13.17 -32.00 -21.72
CA PRO A 810 13.14 -33.45 -21.66
C PRO A 810 13.85 -33.96 -22.88
N ALA A 811 15.00 -34.59 -22.65
CA ALA A 811 15.67 -35.37 -23.66
C ALA A 811 14.63 -36.36 -24.17
N ALA A 812 14.35 -36.26 -25.47
CA ALA A 812 13.41 -37.03 -26.25
C ALA A 812 12.95 -38.34 -25.59
N LEU A 813 11.64 -38.49 -25.35
CA LEU A 813 10.95 -39.77 -25.35
C LEU A 813 9.45 -39.53 -25.62
N GLU A 814 9.07 -39.95 -26.82
CA GLU A 814 7.81 -40.58 -27.23
C GLU A 814 6.48 -39.86 -26.98
N GLU A 815 5.82 -39.56 -28.11
CA GLU A 815 4.41 -39.23 -28.24
C GLU A 815 3.54 -40.21 -27.44
N GLU A 816 3.02 -39.79 -26.29
CA GLU A 816 1.81 -40.39 -25.73
C GLU A 816 0.61 -39.49 -26.00
N THR A 817 -0.32 -40.10 -26.72
CA THR A 817 -1.55 -39.61 -27.31
C THR A 817 -2.53 -39.07 -26.28
N ILE A 818 -3.02 -37.85 -26.51
CA ILE A 818 -4.18 -37.27 -25.81
C ILE A 818 -5.45 -38.02 -26.28
N ASP A 819 -6.07 -38.77 -25.37
CA ASP A 819 -7.42 -39.35 -25.45
C ASP A 819 -8.27 -38.60 -24.40
N ALA A 820 -9.39 -37.90 -24.65
CA ALA A 820 -10.35 -37.91 -25.74
C ALA A 820 -10.77 -36.47 -26.13
N LYS A 821 -11.01 -36.23 -27.43
CA LYS A 821 -11.57 -34.98 -27.97
C LYS A 821 -12.99 -34.73 -27.42
N SER A 822 -13.22 -33.64 -26.72
CA SER A 822 -14.58 -33.20 -26.36
C SER A 822 -15.29 -32.64 -27.58
N ILE A 823 -16.39 -33.29 -27.99
CA ILE A 823 -17.21 -32.86 -29.13
C ILE A 823 -18.16 -31.75 -28.65
N ALA A 824 -18.03 -30.56 -29.24
CA ALA A 824 -18.90 -29.41 -29.03
C ALA A 824 -19.77 -29.18 -30.26
N ILE A 825 -21.05 -28.86 -30.03
CA ILE A 825 -22.04 -28.66 -31.10
C ILE A 825 -22.78 -27.35 -30.87
N TYR A 826 -22.99 -26.58 -31.93
CA TYR A 826 -23.69 -25.30 -31.89
C TYR A 826 -24.70 -25.19 -33.04
N VAL A 827 -25.94 -24.77 -32.75
CA VAL A 827 -27.04 -24.72 -33.73
C VAL A 827 -27.57 -23.29 -33.87
N TYR A 828 -27.64 -22.77 -35.10
CA TYR A 828 -27.99 -21.37 -35.38
C TYR A 828 -28.64 -21.16 -36.76
N PRO A 829 -29.36 -20.04 -36.99
CA PRO A 829 -29.79 -19.06 -35.99
C PRO A 829 -30.88 -19.64 -35.08
N ASN A 830 -31.06 -19.06 -33.90
CA ASN A 830 -32.21 -19.35 -33.03
C ASN A 830 -32.65 -18.02 -32.40
N PRO A 831 -33.84 -17.46 -32.74
CA PRO A 831 -34.88 -18.01 -33.62
C PRO A 831 -34.47 -18.20 -35.08
N ALA A 832 -35.17 -19.07 -35.81
CA ALA A 832 -34.91 -19.43 -37.20
C ALA A 832 -36.12 -19.23 -38.11
N GLU A 833 -35.89 -18.69 -39.31
CA GLU A 833 -36.93 -18.55 -40.34
C GLU A 833 -37.06 -19.82 -41.17
N ASN A 834 -36.18 -20.08 -42.13
CA ASN A 834 -36.35 -21.19 -43.08
C ASN A 834 -35.28 -22.27 -42.97
N GLU A 835 -34.19 -22.00 -42.25
CA GLU A 835 -33.04 -22.87 -42.18
C GLU A 835 -32.34 -22.81 -40.82
N LEU A 836 -31.66 -23.90 -40.49
CA LEU A 836 -30.74 -24.02 -39.37
C LEU A 836 -29.41 -24.54 -39.88
N ASN A 837 -28.34 -24.16 -39.22
CA ASN A 837 -27.01 -24.71 -39.40
C ASN A 837 -26.61 -25.41 -38.11
N VAL A 838 -25.99 -26.58 -38.24
CA VAL A 838 -25.41 -27.35 -37.14
C VAL A 838 -23.90 -27.35 -37.33
N LEU A 839 -23.19 -26.82 -36.35
CA LEU A 839 -21.74 -26.72 -36.35
C LEU A 839 -21.13 -27.67 -35.32
N PHE A 840 -20.16 -28.48 -35.75
CA PHE A 840 -19.35 -29.38 -34.94
C PHE A 840 -17.91 -28.90 -34.91
N ASN A 841 -17.29 -28.86 -33.73
CA ASN A 841 -15.85 -28.59 -33.61
C ASN A 841 -14.99 -29.73 -34.17
N ASP A 842 -15.53 -30.95 -34.10
CA ASP A 842 -15.06 -32.14 -34.80
C ASP A 842 -16.23 -33.10 -35.02
N MET A 843 -16.22 -33.83 -36.14
CA MET A 843 -17.32 -34.75 -36.45
C MET A 843 -17.21 -36.04 -35.64
N PRO A 844 -18.26 -36.44 -34.88
CA PRO A 844 -18.27 -37.74 -34.21
C PRO A 844 -18.22 -38.88 -35.24
N ASP A 845 -17.44 -39.91 -34.96
CA ASP A 845 -17.47 -41.16 -35.72
C ASP A 845 -18.87 -41.78 -35.70
N GLY A 846 -19.34 -42.30 -36.84
CA GLY A 846 -20.65 -42.95 -36.96
C GLY A 846 -21.74 -42.07 -37.59
N LYS A 847 -22.99 -42.52 -37.48
CA LYS A 847 -24.14 -41.87 -38.15
C LYS A 847 -24.73 -40.78 -37.25
N ASN A 848 -24.47 -39.52 -37.61
CA ASN A 848 -25.01 -38.35 -36.93
C ASN A 848 -26.33 -37.91 -37.57
N THR A 849 -27.39 -37.73 -36.79
CA THR A 849 -28.71 -37.31 -37.28
C THR A 849 -29.28 -36.22 -36.38
N ILE A 850 -29.80 -35.14 -36.96
CA ILE A 850 -30.63 -34.16 -36.25
C ILE A 850 -32.10 -34.53 -36.39
N GLU A 851 -32.79 -34.56 -35.26
CA GLU A 851 -34.22 -34.81 -35.17
C GLU A 851 -34.91 -33.63 -34.51
N LEU A 852 -35.90 -33.03 -35.19
CA LEU A 852 -36.76 -31.98 -34.63
C LEU A 852 -38.10 -32.57 -34.22
N LEU A 853 -38.52 -32.26 -32.99
CA LEU A 853 -39.74 -32.73 -32.36
C LEU A 853 -40.62 -31.54 -31.99
N ASP A 854 -41.93 -31.69 -32.12
CA ASP A 854 -42.87 -30.72 -31.56
C ASP A 854 -42.91 -30.79 -30.02
N VAL A 855 -43.65 -29.87 -29.39
CA VAL A 855 -43.80 -29.81 -27.92
C VAL A 855 -44.45 -31.06 -27.30
N THR A 856 -45.07 -31.93 -28.11
CA THR A 856 -45.65 -33.21 -27.66
C THR A 856 -44.69 -34.39 -27.83
N GLY A 857 -43.48 -34.14 -28.37
CA GLY A 857 -42.48 -35.15 -28.65
C GLY A 857 -42.67 -35.88 -29.98
N ARG A 858 -43.54 -35.38 -30.86
CA ARG A 858 -43.73 -35.97 -32.20
C ARG A 858 -42.59 -35.54 -33.12
N LEU A 859 -41.95 -36.48 -33.79
CA LEU A 859 -40.91 -36.22 -34.79
C LEU A 859 -41.50 -35.48 -36.00
N MET A 860 -40.95 -34.32 -36.30
CA MET A 860 -41.36 -33.43 -37.39
C MET A 860 -40.37 -33.46 -38.55
N LEU A 861 -39.07 -33.51 -38.25
CA LEU A 861 -38.00 -33.57 -39.24
C LEU A 861 -36.86 -34.46 -38.74
N SER A 862 -36.24 -35.21 -39.65
CA SER A 862 -35.03 -36.00 -39.38
C SER A 862 -34.10 -35.88 -40.57
N GLN A 863 -32.86 -35.44 -40.34
CA GLN A 863 -31.85 -35.28 -41.38
C GLN A 863 -30.48 -35.78 -40.91
N GLU A 864 -29.78 -36.50 -41.77
CA GLU A 864 -28.41 -36.97 -41.52
C GLU A 864 -27.42 -35.82 -41.70
N ILE A 865 -26.43 -35.72 -40.80
CA ILE A 865 -25.41 -34.69 -40.79
C ILE A 865 -24.08 -35.31 -41.24
N THR A 866 -23.58 -34.87 -42.39
CA THR A 866 -22.41 -35.47 -43.06
C THR A 866 -21.16 -34.59 -43.06
N SER A 867 -21.25 -33.37 -42.53
CA SER A 867 -20.16 -32.39 -42.48
C SER A 867 -20.16 -31.67 -41.14
N THR A 868 -19.00 -31.11 -40.76
CA THR A 868 -18.83 -30.29 -39.54
C THR A 868 -19.72 -29.06 -39.54
N ASN A 869 -20.02 -28.49 -40.71
CA ASN A 869 -21.04 -27.46 -40.90
C ASN A 869 -22.14 -28.00 -41.83
N ALA A 870 -23.35 -28.20 -41.30
CA ALA A 870 -24.47 -28.79 -42.03
C ALA A 870 -25.72 -27.92 -41.98
N ARG A 871 -26.33 -27.69 -43.15
CA ARG A 871 -27.56 -26.90 -43.32
C ARG A 871 -28.81 -27.80 -43.32
N ILE A 872 -29.81 -27.40 -42.56
CA ILE A 872 -31.10 -28.09 -42.33
C ILE A 872 -32.22 -27.14 -42.76
N ASP A 873 -33.04 -27.56 -43.73
CA ASP A 873 -34.21 -26.78 -44.17
C ASP A 873 -35.40 -27.05 -43.24
N ILE A 874 -35.93 -25.99 -42.62
CA ILE A 874 -37.09 -26.03 -41.72
C ILE A 874 -38.28 -25.20 -42.25
N SER A 875 -38.25 -24.77 -43.51
CA SER A 875 -39.30 -23.95 -44.14
C SER A 875 -40.69 -24.60 -44.11
N SER A 876 -40.74 -25.94 -44.00
CA SER A 876 -41.98 -26.71 -43.89
C SER A 876 -42.61 -26.71 -42.48
N LEU A 877 -41.88 -26.26 -41.46
CA LEU A 877 -42.39 -26.17 -40.09
C LEU A 877 -43.23 -24.91 -39.91
N THR A 878 -44.30 -25.03 -39.13
CA THR A 878 -45.11 -23.88 -38.72
C THR A 878 -44.40 -23.07 -37.64
N GLN A 879 -44.69 -21.77 -37.55
CA GLN A 879 -44.22 -20.93 -36.45
C GLN A 879 -44.52 -21.58 -35.08
N GLY A 880 -43.52 -21.67 -34.21
CA GLY A 880 -43.65 -22.36 -32.93
C GLY A 880 -42.32 -22.79 -32.30
N VAL A 881 -42.39 -23.42 -31.12
CA VAL A 881 -41.23 -23.96 -30.41
C VAL A 881 -41.08 -25.44 -30.74
N TYR A 882 -39.85 -25.84 -31.08
CA TYR A 882 -39.50 -27.23 -31.35
C TYR A 882 -38.32 -27.64 -30.46
N MET A 883 -38.26 -28.91 -30.08
CA MET A 883 -37.09 -29.50 -29.46
C MET A 883 -36.25 -30.17 -30.54
N TYR A 884 -34.95 -29.96 -30.56
CA TYR A 884 -34.07 -30.77 -31.38
C TYR A 884 -33.23 -31.70 -30.52
N ARG A 885 -32.86 -32.84 -31.10
CA ARG A 885 -31.81 -33.70 -30.56
C ARG A 885 -30.89 -34.14 -31.67
N ILE A 886 -29.61 -34.23 -31.36
CA ILE A 886 -28.60 -34.79 -32.24
C ILE A 886 -28.22 -36.15 -31.70
N VAL A 887 -28.40 -37.17 -32.53
CA VAL A 887 -28.16 -38.57 -32.18
C VAL A 887 -26.99 -39.12 -32.99
N ASN A 888 -26.15 -39.91 -32.33
CA ASN A 888 -25.12 -40.73 -32.95
C ASN A 888 -25.39 -42.20 -32.59
N GLY A 889 -25.83 -42.98 -33.58
CA GLY A 889 -26.36 -44.32 -33.32
C GLY A 889 -27.57 -44.29 -32.37
N GLU A 890 -27.45 -44.95 -31.21
CA GLU A 890 -28.49 -44.97 -30.16
C GLU A 890 -28.30 -43.87 -29.10
N ASN A 891 -27.16 -43.17 -29.12
CA ASN A 891 -26.82 -42.17 -28.09
C ASN A 891 -27.30 -40.79 -28.51
N VAL A 892 -27.89 -40.05 -27.58
CA VAL A 892 -28.20 -38.63 -27.79
C VAL A 892 -27.04 -37.79 -27.30
N ILE A 893 -26.41 -37.04 -28.20
CA ILE A 893 -25.23 -36.21 -27.90
C ILE A 893 -25.66 -34.85 -27.36
N VAL A 894 -26.66 -34.22 -27.97
CA VAL A 894 -27.19 -32.90 -27.58
C VAL A 894 -28.71 -32.90 -27.64
N ARG A 895 -29.34 -32.17 -26.71
CA ARG A 895 -30.77 -31.83 -26.74
C ARG A 895 -30.94 -30.37 -26.35
N ASP A 896 -31.67 -29.63 -27.16
CA ASP A 896 -32.04 -28.25 -26.84
C ASP A 896 -33.31 -27.85 -27.62
N ARG A 897 -33.72 -26.58 -27.54
CA ARG A 897 -34.89 -26.03 -28.21
C ARG A 897 -34.51 -25.05 -29.32
N ILE A 898 -35.35 -24.96 -30.33
CA ILE A 898 -35.36 -23.87 -31.30
C ILE A 898 -36.70 -23.15 -31.31
N VAL A 899 -36.69 -21.89 -31.71
CA VAL A 899 -37.89 -21.11 -32.01
C VAL A 899 -37.96 -20.91 -33.53
N LYS A 900 -39.02 -21.39 -34.18
CA LYS A 900 -39.34 -21.16 -35.60
C LYS A 900 -40.22 -19.91 -35.69
N GLU A 901 -39.80 -18.93 -36.49
CA GLU A 901 -40.56 -17.69 -36.73
C GLU A 901 -41.59 -17.79 -37.86
#